data_AF-D4XUY1-F1
#
_entry.id   AF-D4XUY1-F1
#
_cell.length_a   1.000
_cell.length_b   1.000
_cell.length_c   1.000
_cell.angle_alpha   90.00
_cell.angle_beta   90.00
_cell.angle_gamma   90.00
#
_symmetry.space_group_name_H-M   'P 1'
#
loop_
_entity.id
_entity.type
_entity.pdbx_description
1 polymer ?
#
loop_
_entity_poly.entity_id
_entity_poly.type
_entity_poly.pdbx_seq_one_letter_code
_entity_poly.pdbx_strand_id
1 'polypeptide(L)'
;MTRALNDFNNEVSFSPNSLKVEETKTTYDSRIQEIESKKTTLVSNKDDINNLIFYRIKEFKDSNASDAAKVEYEKLLQAINAKATTSTTRDEAEKLKEEVKKVDQQMLSPKTNTIITLEGYKTILLETAEENSAKTSIAEINKLIEAARAESDSSFNETRKTFYLETELNKIKAKTILYKDKLVSELQKEHDLTREGFSTDSINKFKAEINSLLAQIKALASANKTIYFETIEKVNKLKESTLSTRKQDLLNKLNLAKSLIMSTHSKDSITLYRSRIDELLQEVNDIVGEVTEIKSNDILKRLQEAKKILITYKEQIIRDLEKNKTLELVGAEENVKNTFKTTLENLLKQANEYQIITEASFNNFNSQLNEAKKLVLLNKEVITNLFKTTLDNRNRYTSESLTTFDKKVEELKKAIGTSEKISLDKYDELQTNYQNLKKDLITYREHLKGLLRKKAVSDFQYLTVDSKNKFVREFTGINNDLNNLDKVYDESNFVVEKERINSLPRLQTNAEKFKEVIAEYQKKFIEESKFYVPKYLDAFKIALKDKSSSLDKAQLTVEEFDQSERALKVESEKVWTYNDLFKDELTRVKGLNSTTYYTPESFDLFVDGLNRLEQNIQSEQLTVQTYLVYVENISELANERLYTHAEALHKQLEEIKKRHDPSFYSKSSYDEYKNEIDTFENTNFPTDKDKTEFTLSQYRAKKAELEAIDINLLDKQTPWKPWVLIGAAVLDSIAILVVLGLLIAKIAKK
;
A
#
# COMPACT_ATOMS: atom_id res chain seq x y z
N MET A 1 3.40 50.96 -13.26
CA MET A 1 4.21 49.93 -12.56
C MET A 1 3.94 49.86 -11.05
N THR A 2 3.42 50.91 -10.40
CA THR A 2 3.11 50.93 -8.96
C THR A 2 1.69 50.48 -8.59
N ARG A 3 0.81 50.17 -9.56
CA ARG A 3 -0.52 49.56 -9.31
C ARG A 3 -0.51 48.03 -9.35
N ALA A 4 0.34 47.41 -10.16
CA ALA A 4 0.49 45.95 -10.22
C ALA A 4 1.21 45.33 -9.00
N LEU A 5 1.83 46.15 -8.14
CA LEU A 5 2.43 45.70 -6.87
C LEU A 5 1.46 45.76 -5.68
N ASN A 6 0.32 46.46 -5.82
CA ASN A 6 -0.72 46.51 -4.80
C ASN A 6 -1.79 45.42 -5.01
N ASP A 7 -1.98 44.95 -6.25
CA ASP A 7 -2.95 43.89 -6.54
C ASP A 7 -2.39 42.47 -6.23
N PHE A 8 -1.06 42.30 -6.13
CA PHE A 8 -0.44 41.04 -5.67
C PHE A 8 -0.41 40.88 -4.14
N ASN A 9 -0.58 41.98 -3.39
CA ASN A 9 -0.68 41.95 -1.92
C ASN A 9 -2.11 41.77 -1.41
N ASN A 10 -3.12 41.73 -2.30
CA ASN A 10 -4.53 41.57 -1.93
C ASN A 10 -5.13 40.20 -2.28
N GLU A 11 -4.38 39.27 -2.91
CA GLU A 11 -4.88 37.92 -3.25
C GLU A 11 -4.11 36.75 -2.62
N VAL A 12 -3.19 37.02 -1.69
CA VAL A 12 -2.62 35.98 -0.81
C VAL A 12 -2.65 36.42 0.65
N SER A 13 -3.82 36.89 1.10
CA SER A 13 -4.17 36.74 2.51
C SER A 13 -4.60 35.29 2.73
N PHE A 14 -3.64 34.41 3.02
CA PHE A 14 -3.97 33.24 3.81
C PHE A 14 -4.61 33.76 5.09
N SER A 15 -5.92 33.56 5.21
CA SER A 15 -6.61 33.68 6.48
C SER A 15 -5.76 32.91 7.49
N PRO A 16 -5.25 33.54 8.56
CA PRO A 16 -4.93 32.74 9.72
C PRO A 16 -6.27 32.10 10.06
N ASN A 17 -6.34 30.78 10.02
CA ASN A 17 -7.28 30.09 10.89
C ASN A 17 -6.81 30.39 12.32
N SER A 18 -7.05 31.63 12.78
CA SER A 18 -7.65 31.80 14.07
C SER A 18 -8.95 31.02 13.97
N LEU A 19 -8.89 29.75 14.37
CA LEU A 19 -9.94 29.24 15.22
C LEU A 19 -10.14 30.34 16.25
N LYS A 20 -11.18 31.15 16.04
CA LYS A 20 -11.97 31.61 17.16
C LYS A 20 -12.20 30.35 17.96
N VAL A 21 -11.37 30.16 18.98
CA VAL A 21 -11.88 29.62 20.22
C VAL A 21 -12.98 30.62 20.55
N GLU A 22 -14.19 30.35 20.07
CA GLU A 22 -15.34 30.65 20.89
C GLU A 22 -15.01 29.97 22.19
N GLU A 23 -14.42 30.72 23.11
CA GLU A 23 -14.71 30.51 24.50
C GLU A 23 -16.22 30.64 24.57
N THR A 24 -16.92 29.52 24.35
CA THR A 24 -18.21 29.29 24.96
C THR A 24 -17.93 29.34 26.45
N LYS A 25 -17.83 30.57 26.98
CA LYS A 25 -18.28 30.89 28.32
C LYS A 25 -19.74 30.48 28.30
N THR A 26 -19.97 29.20 28.57
CA THR A 26 -21.24 28.72 29.08
C THR A 26 -21.52 29.63 30.26
N THR A 27 -22.46 30.55 30.07
CA THR A 27 -22.89 31.43 31.14
C THR A 27 -23.27 30.53 32.31
N TYR A 28 -22.96 30.97 33.52
CA TYR A 28 -23.28 30.25 34.74
C TYR A 28 -24.78 29.85 34.72
N ASP A 29 -25.63 30.68 34.12
CA ASP A 29 -27.05 30.46 33.86
C ASP A 29 -27.35 29.30 32.90
N SER A 30 -26.55 29.08 31.85
CA SER A 30 -26.69 27.93 30.94
C SER A 30 -26.35 26.62 31.66
N ARG A 31 -25.35 26.65 32.54
CA ARG A 31 -24.96 25.50 33.38
C ARG A 31 -25.96 25.26 34.50
N ILE A 32 -26.54 26.32 35.08
CA ILE A 32 -27.65 26.23 36.03
C ILE A 32 -28.91 25.72 35.34
N GLN A 33 -29.24 26.13 34.11
CA GLN A 33 -30.34 25.59 33.32
C GLN A 33 -30.08 24.15 32.83
N GLU A 34 -28.84 23.76 32.56
CA GLU A 34 -28.48 22.36 32.29
C GLU A 34 -28.60 21.52 33.57
N ILE A 35 -28.19 22.06 34.72
CA ILE A 35 -28.35 21.42 36.04
C ILE A 35 -29.83 21.35 36.41
N GLU A 36 -30.63 22.39 36.18
CA GLU A 36 -32.07 22.43 36.43
C GLU A 36 -32.85 21.56 35.43
N SER A 37 -32.48 21.51 34.15
CA SER A 37 -33.10 20.58 33.18
C SER A 37 -32.70 19.13 33.43
N LYS A 38 -31.46 18.87 33.90
CA LYS A 38 -31.08 17.56 34.46
C LYS A 38 -31.81 17.25 35.77
N LYS A 39 -32.19 18.27 36.56
CA LYS A 39 -33.06 18.14 37.73
C LYS A 39 -34.52 17.87 37.34
N THR A 40 -34.94 18.30 36.14
CA THR A 40 -36.33 18.20 35.64
C THR A 40 -36.56 16.99 34.72
N THR A 41 -35.50 16.35 34.20
CA THR A 41 -35.55 15.09 33.41
C THR A 41 -35.14 13.85 34.23
N LEU A 42 -35.20 13.95 35.55
CA LEU A 42 -35.16 12.81 36.46
C LEU A 42 -36.58 12.59 36.97
N VAL A 43 -37.22 11.53 36.48
CA VAL A 43 -38.09 10.71 37.32
C VAL A 43 -37.43 10.66 38.71
N SER A 44 -38.12 11.06 39.79
CA SER A 44 -37.42 11.27 41.06
C SER A 44 -36.68 9.99 41.44
N ASN A 45 -35.51 10.07 42.08
CA ASN A 45 -34.77 8.85 42.46
C ASN A 45 -35.65 7.84 43.23
N LYS A 46 -36.68 8.35 43.92
CA LYS A 46 -37.75 7.55 44.53
C LYS A 46 -38.60 6.80 43.50
N ASP A 47 -39.01 7.45 42.42
CA ASP A 47 -39.78 6.82 41.34
C ASP A 47 -38.96 5.76 40.59
N ASP A 48 -37.65 5.97 40.41
CA ASP A 48 -36.75 4.93 39.89
C ASP A 48 -36.70 3.70 40.81
N ILE A 49 -36.62 3.92 42.14
CA ILE A 49 -36.66 2.84 43.13
C ILE A 49 -38.04 2.18 43.18
N ASN A 50 -39.12 2.96 43.13
CA ASN A 50 -40.49 2.45 43.08
C ASN A 50 -40.67 1.53 41.86
N ASN A 51 -40.21 1.98 40.68
CA ASN A 51 -40.31 1.22 39.45
C ASN A 51 -39.46 -0.05 39.51
N LEU A 52 -38.20 0.04 39.97
CA LEU A 52 -37.34 -1.13 40.17
C LEU A 52 -38.01 -2.16 41.10
N ILE A 53 -38.51 -1.72 42.26
CA ILE A 53 -39.16 -2.60 43.24
C ILE A 53 -40.46 -3.19 42.68
N PHE A 54 -41.26 -2.38 41.98
CA PHE A 54 -42.48 -2.85 41.33
C PHE A 54 -42.18 -3.95 40.30
N TYR A 55 -41.20 -3.75 39.42
CA TYR A 55 -40.80 -4.75 38.44
C TYR A 55 -40.24 -6.01 39.10
N ARG A 56 -39.42 -5.86 40.15
CA ARG A 56 -38.88 -7.01 40.90
C ARG A 56 -39.95 -7.84 41.61
N ILE A 57 -40.89 -7.19 42.29
CA ILE A 57 -42.03 -7.88 42.90
C ILE A 57 -42.83 -8.63 41.84
N LYS A 58 -43.06 -8.01 40.68
CA LYS A 58 -43.77 -8.64 39.56
C LYS A 58 -43.01 -9.87 39.02
N GLU A 59 -41.73 -9.72 38.69
CA GLU A 59 -40.87 -10.81 38.21
C GLU A 59 -40.82 -11.98 39.19
N PHE A 60 -40.71 -11.70 40.49
CA PHE A 60 -40.63 -12.75 41.50
C PHE A 60 -41.99 -13.43 41.76
N LYS A 61 -43.11 -12.69 41.62
CA LYS A 61 -44.46 -13.28 41.66
C LYS A 61 -44.71 -14.25 40.50
N ASP A 62 -44.15 -13.95 39.34
CA ASP A 62 -44.25 -14.80 38.15
C ASP A 62 -43.28 -16.01 38.19
N SER A 63 -42.43 -16.12 39.22
CA SER A 63 -41.52 -17.26 39.42
C SER A 63 -42.19 -18.49 40.04
N ASN A 64 -41.51 -19.64 40.01
CA ASN A 64 -41.94 -20.89 40.65
C ASN A 64 -41.68 -20.93 42.17
N ALA A 65 -41.35 -19.79 42.81
CA ALA A 65 -41.18 -19.71 44.26
C ALA A 65 -42.47 -20.07 45.01
N SER A 66 -42.34 -20.58 46.23
CA SER A 66 -43.51 -20.87 47.08
C SER A 66 -44.27 -19.57 47.41
N ASP A 67 -45.59 -19.68 47.62
CA ASP A 67 -46.41 -18.51 47.97
C ASP A 67 -45.89 -17.81 49.24
N ALA A 68 -45.36 -18.57 50.20
CA ALA A 68 -44.73 -18.03 51.40
C ALA A 68 -43.47 -17.19 51.08
N ALA A 69 -42.59 -17.68 50.19
CA ALA A 69 -41.40 -16.95 49.78
C ALA A 69 -41.74 -15.69 48.96
N LYS A 70 -42.80 -15.74 48.14
CA LYS A 70 -43.29 -14.58 47.37
C LYS A 70 -43.78 -13.47 48.30
N VAL A 71 -44.55 -13.82 49.33
CA VAL A 71 -45.05 -12.87 50.34
C VAL A 71 -43.89 -12.27 51.14
N GLU A 72 -42.92 -13.08 51.54
CA GLU A 72 -41.76 -12.60 52.29
C GLU A 72 -40.87 -11.67 51.45
N TYR A 73 -40.65 -11.99 50.18
CA TYR A 73 -39.88 -11.15 49.25
C TYR A 73 -40.56 -9.79 49.00
N GLU A 74 -41.86 -9.78 48.75
CA GLU A 74 -42.64 -8.55 48.60
C GLU A 74 -42.55 -7.68 49.85
N LYS A 75 -42.61 -8.28 51.04
CA LYS A 75 -42.47 -7.56 52.31
C LYS A 75 -41.08 -6.92 52.47
N LEU A 76 -40.01 -7.63 52.13
CA LEU A 76 -38.64 -7.12 52.20
C LEU A 76 -38.41 -5.97 51.22
N LEU A 77 -38.90 -6.08 49.98
CA LEU A 77 -38.78 -5.01 49.00
C LEU A 77 -39.65 -3.79 49.34
N GLN A 78 -40.87 -3.98 49.85
CA GLN A 78 -41.70 -2.87 50.33
C GLN A 78 -41.06 -2.14 51.52
N ALA A 79 -40.35 -2.85 52.41
CA ALA A 79 -39.60 -2.24 53.50
C ALA A 79 -38.44 -1.36 53.01
N ILE A 80 -37.77 -1.73 51.90
CA ILE A 80 -36.76 -0.90 51.26
C ILE A 80 -37.43 0.31 50.57
N ASN A 81 -38.57 0.09 49.91
CA ASN A 81 -39.30 1.18 49.25
C ASN A 81 -39.74 2.27 50.22
N ALA A 82 -40.14 1.88 51.44
CA ALA A 82 -40.53 2.82 52.50
C ALA A 82 -39.37 3.73 52.97
N LYS A 83 -38.11 3.35 52.72
CA LYS A 83 -36.94 4.19 53.00
C LYS A 83 -36.71 5.26 51.93
N ALA A 84 -37.29 5.10 50.73
CA ALA A 84 -37.20 6.09 49.65
C ALA A 84 -38.24 7.21 49.87
N THR A 85 -37.76 8.43 50.09
CA THR A 85 -38.60 9.63 50.29
C THR A 85 -38.50 10.54 49.08
N THR A 86 -39.38 11.54 48.96
CA THR A 86 -39.34 12.51 47.85
C THR A 86 -38.07 13.35 47.83
N SER A 87 -37.21 13.26 48.86
CA SER A 87 -35.92 13.94 48.97
C SER A 87 -34.70 13.00 48.86
N THR A 88 -34.87 11.75 48.43
CA THR A 88 -33.76 10.78 48.30
C THR A 88 -32.69 11.26 47.32
N THR A 89 -31.46 11.41 47.81
CA THR A 89 -30.28 11.81 47.02
C THR A 89 -29.80 10.66 46.12
N ARG A 90 -28.91 10.95 45.16
CA ARG A 90 -28.36 9.92 44.25
C ARG A 90 -27.60 8.82 44.99
N ASP A 91 -26.75 9.19 45.95
CA ASP A 91 -25.94 8.22 46.71
C ASP A 91 -26.81 7.37 47.65
N GLU A 92 -27.87 7.95 48.22
CA GLU A 92 -28.87 7.19 48.98
C GLU A 92 -29.66 6.24 48.07
N ALA A 93 -29.98 6.68 46.85
CA ALA A 93 -30.68 5.85 45.88
C ALA A 93 -29.84 4.65 45.44
N GLU A 94 -28.55 4.84 45.17
CA GLU A 94 -27.64 3.74 44.85
C GLU A 94 -27.49 2.75 46.02
N LYS A 95 -27.46 3.25 47.27
CA LYS A 95 -27.48 2.36 48.46
C LYS A 95 -28.76 1.54 48.54
N LEU A 96 -29.92 2.16 48.28
CA LEU A 96 -31.21 1.46 48.28
C LEU A 96 -31.33 0.45 47.14
N LYS A 97 -30.83 0.77 45.94
CA LYS A 97 -30.74 -0.20 44.82
C LYS A 97 -29.84 -1.39 45.19
N GLU A 98 -28.75 -1.17 45.91
CA GLU A 98 -27.90 -2.25 46.41
C GLU A 98 -28.59 -3.07 47.51
N GLU A 99 -29.42 -2.46 48.36
CA GLU A 99 -30.28 -3.19 49.30
C GLU A 99 -31.32 -4.05 48.57
N VAL A 100 -31.97 -3.54 47.52
CA VAL A 100 -32.90 -4.31 46.67
C VAL A 100 -32.17 -5.51 46.08
N LYS A 101 -30.97 -5.31 45.54
CA LYS A 101 -30.14 -6.37 44.98
C LYS A 101 -29.73 -7.41 46.03
N LYS A 102 -29.48 -7.03 47.28
CA LYS A 102 -29.22 -7.98 48.37
C LYS A 102 -30.45 -8.83 48.69
N VAL A 103 -31.64 -8.23 48.70
CA VAL A 103 -32.90 -8.97 48.88
C VAL A 103 -33.15 -9.92 47.70
N ASP A 104 -32.92 -9.47 46.46
CA ASP A 104 -32.95 -10.33 45.27
C ASP A 104 -32.00 -11.52 45.45
N GLN A 105 -30.76 -11.28 45.86
CA GLN A 105 -29.75 -12.33 46.04
C GLN A 105 -30.08 -13.32 47.17
N GLN A 106 -30.75 -12.87 48.23
CA GLN A 106 -31.14 -13.71 49.37
C GLN A 106 -32.35 -14.59 49.06
N MET A 107 -33.24 -14.14 48.17
CA MET A 107 -34.53 -14.79 47.93
C MET A 107 -34.55 -15.58 46.61
N LEU A 108 -33.59 -15.33 45.72
CA LEU A 108 -33.37 -16.16 44.54
C LEU A 108 -32.71 -17.48 44.93
N SER A 109 -33.21 -18.59 44.36
CA SER A 109 -32.50 -19.86 44.45
C SER A 109 -31.08 -19.71 43.87
N PRO A 110 -30.08 -20.46 44.37
CA PRO A 110 -28.71 -20.37 43.87
C PRO A 110 -28.62 -20.50 42.33
N LYS A 111 -29.47 -21.35 41.74
CA LYS A 111 -29.62 -21.52 40.29
C LYS A 111 -30.10 -20.26 39.58
N THR A 112 -31.19 -19.66 40.06
CA THR A 112 -31.76 -18.45 39.44
C THR A 112 -30.79 -17.29 39.52
N ASN A 113 -30.09 -17.15 40.65
CA ASN A 113 -29.04 -16.16 40.84
C ASN A 113 -27.88 -16.34 39.84
N THR A 114 -27.42 -17.58 39.63
CA THR A 114 -26.39 -17.90 38.64
C THR A 114 -26.81 -17.51 37.23
N ILE A 115 -28.02 -17.88 36.80
CA ILE A 115 -28.52 -17.58 35.46
C ILE A 115 -28.60 -16.06 35.23
N ILE A 116 -29.21 -15.32 36.16
CA ILE A 116 -29.34 -13.85 36.06
C ILE A 116 -27.95 -13.18 35.99
N THR A 117 -27.00 -13.65 36.80
CA THR A 117 -25.64 -13.10 36.80
C THR A 117 -24.92 -13.35 35.47
N LEU A 118 -25.07 -14.55 34.90
CA LEU A 118 -24.51 -14.90 33.59
C LEU A 118 -25.16 -14.08 32.46
N GLU A 119 -26.48 -13.90 32.48
CA GLU A 119 -27.20 -13.07 31.51
C GLU A 119 -26.81 -11.59 31.63
N GLY A 120 -26.66 -11.06 32.85
CA GLY A 120 -26.16 -9.71 33.07
C GLY A 120 -24.75 -9.50 32.53
N TYR A 121 -23.85 -10.47 32.75
CA TYR A 121 -22.49 -10.39 32.20
C TYR A 121 -22.47 -10.47 30.67
N LYS A 122 -23.33 -11.29 30.07
CA LYS A 122 -23.51 -11.35 28.60
C LYS A 122 -23.89 -9.97 28.03
N THR A 123 -24.78 -9.23 28.67
CA THR A 123 -25.15 -7.87 28.25
C THR A 123 -23.95 -6.91 28.32
N ILE A 124 -23.17 -6.96 29.39
CA ILE A 124 -21.95 -6.14 29.54
C ILE A 124 -20.94 -6.42 28.43
N LEU A 125 -20.78 -7.70 28.03
CA LEU A 125 -19.85 -8.08 26.95
C LEU A 125 -20.24 -7.50 25.59
N LEU A 126 -21.54 -7.43 25.28
CA LEU A 126 -22.00 -6.85 24.01
C LEU A 126 -21.56 -5.39 23.84
N GLU A 127 -21.43 -4.66 24.95
CA GLU A 127 -21.06 -3.25 24.93
C GLU A 127 -19.55 -3.01 25.06
N THR A 128 -18.86 -3.85 25.85
CA THR A 128 -17.49 -3.56 26.32
C THR A 128 -16.40 -4.49 25.77
N ALA A 129 -16.76 -5.65 25.23
CA ALA A 129 -15.78 -6.58 24.65
C ALA A 129 -15.62 -6.37 23.13
N GLU A 130 -14.41 -6.64 22.64
CA GLU A 130 -14.11 -6.63 21.21
C GLU A 130 -15.00 -7.64 20.48
N GLU A 131 -15.46 -7.33 19.27
CA GLU A 131 -16.55 -8.04 18.59
C GLU A 131 -16.36 -9.56 18.48
N ASN A 132 -15.16 -10.03 18.12
CA ASN A 132 -14.87 -11.45 18.02
C ASN A 132 -14.75 -12.12 19.39
N SER A 133 -14.12 -11.42 20.34
CA SER A 133 -14.03 -11.88 21.71
C SER A 133 -15.40 -11.96 22.38
N ALA A 134 -16.26 -10.95 22.18
CA ALA A 134 -17.64 -10.90 22.64
C ALA A 134 -18.43 -12.08 22.07
N LYS A 135 -18.37 -12.32 20.74
CA LYS A 135 -19.06 -13.45 20.11
C LYS A 135 -18.66 -14.80 20.72
N THR A 136 -17.37 -15.00 20.96
CA THR A 136 -16.83 -16.25 21.54
C THR A 136 -17.25 -16.41 23.00
N SER A 137 -17.02 -15.39 23.82
CA SER A 137 -17.36 -15.40 25.24
C SER A 137 -18.87 -15.52 25.48
N ILE A 138 -19.70 -14.87 24.66
CA ILE A 138 -21.17 -14.99 24.72
C ILE A 138 -21.62 -16.41 24.38
N ALA A 139 -21.01 -17.06 23.39
CA ALA A 139 -21.32 -18.45 23.06
C ALA A 139 -20.99 -19.40 24.23
N GLU A 140 -19.86 -19.19 24.92
CA GLU A 140 -19.49 -19.96 26.12
C GLU A 140 -20.43 -19.67 27.30
N ILE A 141 -20.81 -18.41 27.52
CA ILE A 141 -21.79 -18.04 28.56
C ILE A 141 -23.16 -18.67 28.28
N ASN A 142 -23.63 -18.68 27.03
CA ASN A 142 -24.89 -19.34 26.66
C ASN A 142 -24.83 -20.84 26.99
N LYS A 143 -23.70 -21.52 26.77
CA LYS A 143 -23.52 -22.93 27.18
C LYS A 143 -23.62 -23.09 28.70
N LEU A 144 -23.04 -22.17 29.48
CA LEU A 144 -23.15 -22.20 30.95
C LEU A 144 -24.59 -21.95 31.43
N ILE A 145 -25.31 -21.03 30.80
CA ILE A 145 -26.73 -20.76 31.09
C ILE A 145 -27.58 -22.01 30.83
N GLU A 146 -27.43 -22.64 29.66
CA GLU A 146 -28.19 -23.85 29.31
C GLU A 146 -27.82 -25.04 30.23
N ALA A 147 -26.55 -25.20 30.57
CA ALA A 147 -26.12 -26.22 31.53
C ALA A 147 -26.73 -25.99 32.92
N ALA A 148 -26.72 -24.74 33.41
CA ALA A 148 -27.33 -24.40 34.69
C ALA A 148 -28.86 -24.62 34.68
N ARG A 149 -29.54 -24.30 33.57
CA ARG A 149 -30.99 -24.54 33.39
C ARG A 149 -31.36 -26.02 33.45
N ALA A 150 -30.52 -26.89 32.87
CA ALA A 150 -30.75 -28.34 32.78
C ALA A 150 -30.61 -29.08 34.14
N GLU A 151 -29.92 -28.50 35.12
CA GLU A 151 -29.79 -29.09 36.46
C GLU A 151 -31.07 -28.95 37.29
N SER A 152 -31.41 -29.95 38.11
CA SER A 152 -32.56 -29.86 39.02
C SER A 152 -32.32 -28.86 40.16
N ASP A 153 -33.36 -28.15 40.59
CA ASP A 153 -33.24 -27.13 41.65
C ASP A 153 -32.75 -27.74 42.99
N SER A 154 -33.15 -28.97 43.30
CA SER A 154 -32.69 -29.70 44.49
C SER A 154 -31.20 -30.06 44.47
N SER A 155 -30.59 -30.14 43.29
CA SER A 155 -29.15 -30.43 43.11
C SER A 155 -28.28 -29.19 42.98
N PHE A 156 -28.87 -28.02 42.73
CA PHE A 156 -28.16 -26.77 42.46
C PHE A 156 -27.97 -25.95 43.75
N ASN A 157 -26.93 -26.28 44.51
CA ASN A 157 -26.56 -25.62 45.77
C ASN A 157 -25.51 -24.51 45.58
N GLU A 158 -25.07 -23.89 46.68
CA GLU A 158 -24.04 -22.85 46.65
C GLU A 158 -22.71 -23.32 46.06
N THR A 159 -22.31 -24.59 46.25
CA THR A 159 -21.10 -25.14 45.62
C THR A 159 -21.20 -25.14 44.09
N ARG A 160 -22.38 -25.47 43.53
CA ARG A 160 -22.61 -25.38 42.07
C ARG A 160 -22.60 -23.92 41.60
N LYS A 161 -23.23 -23.01 42.34
CA LYS A 161 -23.17 -21.57 42.04
C LYS A 161 -21.74 -21.03 41.99
N THR A 162 -20.90 -21.37 42.99
CA THR A 162 -19.47 -21.03 43.01
C THR A 162 -18.75 -21.60 41.78
N PHE A 163 -19.00 -22.87 41.43
CA PHE A 163 -18.42 -23.46 40.22
C PHE A 163 -18.74 -22.65 38.95
N TYR A 164 -20.00 -22.27 38.73
CA TYR A 164 -20.38 -21.49 37.55
C TYR A 164 -19.84 -20.06 37.56
N LEU A 165 -19.97 -19.33 38.68
CA LEU A 165 -19.69 -17.89 38.73
C LEU A 165 -18.24 -17.55 39.06
N GLU A 166 -17.57 -18.37 39.88
CA GLU A 166 -16.20 -18.09 40.34
C GLU A 166 -15.15 -18.93 39.60
N THR A 167 -15.52 -20.10 39.07
CA THR A 167 -14.59 -20.91 38.28
C THR A 167 -14.80 -20.68 36.78
N GLU A 168 -15.96 -21.05 36.24
CA GLU A 168 -16.16 -21.07 34.79
C GLU A 168 -16.28 -19.65 34.20
N LEU A 169 -17.09 -18.78 34.80
CA LEU A 169 -17.21 -17.40 34.35
C LEU A 169 -15.87 -16.63 34.43
N ASN A 170 -15.04 -16.88 35.45
CA ASN A 170 -13.72 -16.26 35.55
C ASN A 170 -12.75 -16.76 34.47
N LYS A 171 -12.84 -18.03 34.04
CA LYS A 171 -12.09 -18.52 32.87
C LYS A 171 -12.48 -17.77 31.60
N ILE A 172 -13.78 -17.49 31.41
CA ILE A 172 -14.28 -16.72 30.27
C ILE A 172 -13.79 -15.26 30.36
N LYS A 173 -13.89 -14.63 31.55
CA LYS A 173 -13.36 -13.27 31.80
C LYS A 173 -11.88 -13.16 31.43
N ALA A 174 -11.06 -14.11 31.85
CA ALA A 174 -9.61 -14.10 31.60
C ALA A 174 -9.24 -14.20 30.10
N LYS A 175 -10.12 -14.78 29.27
CA LYS A 175 -9.93 -14.88 27.81
C LYS A 175 -10.61 -13.74 27.03
N THR A 176 -11.45 -12.96 27.69
CA THR A 176 -12.20 -11.89 27.03
C THR A 176 -11.31 -10.68 26.83
N ILE A 177 -11.26 -10.18 25.60
CA ILE A 177 -10.54 -8.95 25.24
C ILE A 177 -11.53 -7.79 25.32
N LEU A 178 -11.31 -6.88 26.26
CA LEU A 178 -12.09 -5.66 26.42
C LEU A 178 -11.58 -4.56 25.49
N TYR A 179 -12.47 -3.70 25.00
CA TYR A 179 -12.07 -2.54 24.18
C TYR A 179 -11.10 -1.63 24.91
N LYS A 180 -11.24 -1.48 26.23
CA LYS A 180 -10.32 -0.69 27.06
C LYS A 180 -8.89 -1.23 26.98
N ASP A 181 -8.72 -2.54 27.19
CA ASP A 181 -7.39 -3.17 27.21
C ASP A 181 -6.76 -3.15 25.81
N LYS A 182 -7.58 -3.37 24.78
CA LYS A 182 -7.17 -3.23 23.39
C LYS A 182 -6.69 -1.80 23.08
N LEU A 183 -7.45 -0.77 23.48
CA LEU A 183 -7.06 0.63 23.32
C LEU A 183 -5.73 0.94 24.01
N VAL A 184 -5.57 0.51 25.27
CA VAL A 184 -4.33 0.73 26.02
C VAL A 184 -3.15 0.11 25.29
N SER A 185 -3.30 -1.12 24.79
CA SER A 185 -2.26 -1.81 24.02
C SER A 185 -1.93 -1.10 22.71
N GLU A 186 -2.95 -0.68 21.95
CA GLU A 186 -2.76 0.05 20.68
C GLU A 186 -2.12 1.42 20.88
N LEU A 187 -2.54 2.18 21.89
CA LEU A 187 -1.92 3.46 22.24
C LEU A 187 -0.48 3.29 22.72
N GLN A 188 -0.18 2.26 23.51
CA GLN A 188 1.18 1.96 23.94
C GLN A 188 2.07 1.61 22.73
N LYS A 189 1.56 0.82 21.79
CA LYS A 189 2.24 0.51 20.54
C LYS A 189 2.54 1.76 19.73
N GLU A 190 1.59 2.69 19.62
CA GLU A 190 1.79 3.96 18.90
C GLU A 190 2.79 4.90 19.59
N HIS A 191 2.84 4.88 20.93
CA HIS A 191 3.83 5.62 21.74
C HIS A 191 5.25 5.08 21.55
N ASP A 192 5.40 3.75 21.55
CA ASP A 192 6.70 3.07 21.53
C ASP A 192 7.26 2.92 20.11
N LEU A 193 6.44 3.15 19.07
CA LEU A 193 6.87 3.09 17.69
C LEU A 193 8.03 4.06 17.42
N THR A 194 9.13 3.54 16.90
CA THR A 194 10.20 4.35 16.33
C THR A 194 9.72 4.96 15.02
N ARG A 195 9.98 6.26 14.83
CA ARG A 195 9.53 7.03 13.67
C ARG A 195 10.71 7.68 12.99
N GLU A 196 11.42 6.90 12.19
CA GLU A 196 12.47 7.41 11.31
C GLU A 196 11.90 8.42 10.31
N GLY A 197 12.74 9.29 9.76
CA GLY A 197 12.29 10.41 8.91
C GLY A 197 11.62 11.61 9.62
N PHE A 198 11.06 11.45 10.83
CA PHE A 198 10.38 12.53 11.57
C PHE A 198 11.31 13.34 12.48
N SER A 199 10.94 14.59 12.76
CA SER A 199 11.71 15.47 13.65
C SER A 199 11.52 15.06 15.12
N THR A 200 12.59 15.14 15.91
CA THR A 200 12.58 14.79 17.34
C THR A 200 11.52 15.60 18.10
N ASP A 201 11.39 16.89 17.80
CA ASP A 201 10.39 17.78 18.41
C ASP A 201 8.96 17.29 18.12
N SER A 202 8.67 16.92 16.87
CA SER A 202 7.35 16.42 16.47
C SER A 202 7.00 15.07 17.10
N ILE A 203 7.98 14.16 17.21
CA ILE A 203 7.81 12.85 17.86
C ILE A 203 7.53 13.06 19.35
N ASN A 204 8.28 13.93 20.02
CA ASN A 204 8.08 14.21 21.44
C ASN A 204 6.70 14.82 21.69
N LYS A 205 6.24 15.73 20.83
CA LYS A 205 4.89 16.31 20.90
C LYS A 205 3.82 15.23 20.72
N PHE A 206 3.95 14.37 19.70
CA PHE A 206 3.03 13.26 19.47
C PHE A 206 2.98 12.31 20.68
N LYS A 207 4.13 11.92 21.23
CA LYS A 207 4.21 11.03 22.41
C LYS A 207 3.56 11.64 23.65
N ALA A 208 3.72 12.94 23.87
CA ALA A 208 3.06 13.63 24.97
C ALA A 208 1.52 13.56 24.85
N GLU A 209 0.99 13.79 23.65
CA GLU A 209 -0.46 13.69 23.38
C GLU A 209 -0.97 12.24 23.53
N ILE A 210 -0.22 11.24 23.05
CA ILE A 210 -0.56 9.82 23.26
C ILE A 210 -0.55 9.45 24.75
N ASN A 211 0.41 9.97 25.54
CA ASN A 211 0.44 9.74 26.98
C ASN A 211 -0.77 10.36 27.70
N SER A 212 -1.23 11.52 27.24
CA SER A 212 -2.47 12.14 27.72
C SER A 212 -3.69 11.24 27.44
N LEU A 213 -3.79 10.70 26.21
CA LEU A 213 -4.86 9.74 25.86
C LEU A 213 -4.77 8.44 26.68
N LEU A 214 -3.57 7.89 26.87
CA LEU A 214 -3.35 6.70 27.70
C LEU A 214 -3.84 6.92 29.13
N ALA A 215 -3.55 8.08 29.73
CA ALA A 215 -4.01 8.41 31.07
C ALA A 215 -5.54 8.49 31.14
N GLN A 216 -6.18 9.13 30.15
CA GLN A 216 -7.64 9.23 30.06
C GLN A 216 -8.29 7.85 29.94
N ILE A 217 -7.80 6.97 29.05
CA ILE A 217 -8.36 5.62 28.86
C ILE A 217 -8.12 4.74 30.09
N LYS A 218 -6.95 4.82 30.74
CA LYS A 218 -6.67 4.03 31.96
C LYS A 218 -7.61 4.41 33.12
N ALA A 219 -8.01 5.68 33.22
CA ALA A 219 -8.94 6.18 34.22
C ALA A 219 -10.41 5.75 34.00
N LEU A 220 -10.79 5.30 32.81
CA LEU A 220 -12.15 4.81 32.55
C LEU A 220 -12.41 3.50 33.27
N ALA A 221 -13.60 3.31 33.85
CA ALA A 221 -14.01 2.03 34.40
C ALA A 221 -14.12 0.95 33.29
N SER A 222 -14.70 1.32 32.15
CA SER A 222 -14.81 0.50 30.94
C SER A 222 -14.80 1.38 29.68
N ALA A 223 -14.55 0.77 28.52
CA ALA A 223 -14.70 1.42 27.22
C ALA A 223 -15.61 0.58 26.33
N ASN A 224 -16.42 1.24 25.51
CA ASN A 224 -17.30 0.61 24.54
C ASN A 224 -16.78 0.82 23.10
N LYS A 225 -17.49 0.22 22.13
CA LYS A 225 -17.15 0.31 20.70
C LYS A 225 -17.02 1.76 20.20
N THR A 226 -17.89 2.66 20.67
CA THR A 226 -17.86 4.08 20.28
C THR A 226 -16.60 4.78 20.80
N ILE A 227 -16.30 4.66 22.10
CA ILE A 227 -15.08 5.22 22.71
C ILE A 227 -13.83 4.69 22.02
N TYR A 228 -13.83 3.40 21.66
CA TYR A 228 -12.76 2.78 20.89
C TYR A 228 -12.51 3.53 19.57
N PHE A 229 -13.52 3.64 18.71
CA PHE A 229 -13.33 4.27 17.40
C PHE A 229 -13.03 5.76 17.47
N GLU A 230 -13.68 6.51 18.37
CA GLU A 230 -13.39 7.94 18.55
C GLU A 230 -11.94 8.17 19.00
N THR A 231 -11.41 7.30 19.86
CA THR A 231 -10.02 7.40 20.33
C THR A 231 -9.04 7.10 19.20
N ILE A 232 -9.31 6.07 18.39
CA ILE A 232 -8.49 5.74 17.22
C ILE A 232 -8.51 6.87 16.17
N GLU A 233 -9.67 7.49 15.94
CA GLU A 233 -9.77 8.65 15.05
C GLU A 233 -8.95 9.83 15.56
N LYS A 234 -9.00 10.12 16.88
CA LYS A 234 -8.16 11.15 17.50
C LYS A 234 -6.67 10.86 17.33
N VAL A 235 -6.23 9.61 17.47
CA VAL A 235 -4.83 9.21 17.23
C VAL A 235 -4.42 9.49 15.79
N ASN A 236 -5.27 9.18 14.81
CA ASN A 236 -4.98 9.45 13.40
C ASN A 236 -4.87 10.97 13.13
N LYS A 237 -5.78 11.77 13.68
CA LYS A 237 -5.70 13.25 13.61
C LYS A 237 -4.45 13.80 14.29
N LEU A 238 -4.01 13.21 15.41
CA LEU A 238 -2.76 13.58 16.06
C LEU A 238 -1.54 13.27 15.19
N LYS A 239 -1.51 12.12 14.50
CA LYS A 239 -0.43 11.79 13.56
C LYS A 239 -0.29 12.86 12.49
N GLU A 240 -1.40 13.27 11.87
CA GLU A 240 -1.41 14.28 10.81
C GLU A 240 -1.02 15.69 11.30
N SER A 241 -1.43 16.06 12.51
CA SER A 241 -1.26 17.42 13.02
C SER A 241 0.02 17.67 13.81
N THR A 242 0.63 16.62 14.37
CA THR A 242 1.82 16.77 15.23
C THR A 242 3.10 16.30 14.56
N LEU A 243 3.06 15.22 13.78
CA LEU A 243 4.26 14.63 13.18
C LEU A 243 4.69 15.45 11.96
N SER A 244 5.93 15.94 12.00
CA SER A 244 6.55 16.64 10.87
C SER A 244 7.82 15.91 10.46
N THR A 245 8.00 15.72 9.15
CA THR A 245 9.26 15.18 8.63
C THR A 245 10.40 16.14 8.99
N ARG A 246 11.62 15.62 9.14
CA ARG A 246 12.80 16.48 9.38
C ARG A 246 12.96 17.53 8.29
N LYS A 247 12.63 17.18 7.03
CA LYS A 247 12.61 18.13 5.91
C LYS A 247 11.65 19.29 6.16
N GLN A 248 10.39 18.99 6.50
CA GLN A 248 9.40 20.02 6.76
C GLN A 248 9.76 20.90 7.96
N ASP A 249 10.27 20.30 9.04
CA ASP A 249 10.72 21.03 10.23
C ASP A 249 11.88 22.00 9.92
N LEU A 250 12.87 21.55 9.14
CA LEU A 250 13.98 22.41 8.70
C LEU A 250 13.49 23.55 7.82
N LEU A 251 12.61 23.28 6.85
CA LEU A 251 12.04 24.33 6.00
C LEU A 251 11.28 25.36 6.83
N ASN A 252 10.47 24.92 7.80
CA ASN A 252 9.75 25.82 8.71
C ASN A 252 10.73 26.68 9.54
N LYS A 253 11.75 26.05 10.13
CA LYS A 253 12.77 26.75 10.95
C LYS A 253 13.59 27.75 10.12
N LEU A 254 13.96 27.41 8.90
CA LEU A 254 14.70 28.29 7.98
C LEU A 254 13.84 29.46 7.48
N ASN A 255 12.59 29.19 7.08
CA ASN A 255 11.67 30.25 6.66
C ASN A 255 11.35 31.22 7.81
N LEU A 256 11.13 30.69 9.02
CA LEU A 256 10.96 31.52 10.20
C LEU A 256 12.20 32.38 10.46
N ALA A 257 13.40 31.79 10.40
CA ALA A 257 14.65 32.52 10.59
C ALA A 257 14.84 33.62 9.54
N LYS A 258 14.50 33.37 8.26
CA LYS A 258 14.52 34.36 7.18
C LYS A 258 13.63 35.58 7.48
N SER A 259 12.50 35.36 8.16
CA SER A 259 11.53 36.41 8.53
C SER A 259 11.88 37.18 9.80
N LEU A 260 12.58 36.54 10.76
CA LEU A 260 12.93 37.11 12.06
C LEU A 260 14.16 38.02 11.98
N ILE A 261 14.04 39.12 11.24
CA ILE A 261 15.07 40.14 11.09
C ILE A 261 14.60 41.45 11.73
N MET A 262 15.35 41.94 12.71
CA MET A 262 15.06 43.23 13.36
C MET A 262 15.47 44.41 12.48
N SER A 263 14.72 45.52 12.56
CA SER A 263 15.01 46.78 11.84
C SER A 263 16.30 47.48 12.31
N THR A 264 16.88 47.02 13.42
CA THR A 264 18.13 47.51 13.99
C THR A 264 19.37 46.84 13.39
N HIS A 265 19.19 45.76 12.63
CA HIS A 265 20.29 45.11 11.91
C HIS A 265 20.67 45.90 10.66
N SER A 266 21.94 45.83 10.30
CA SER A 266 22.43 46.55 9.13
C SER A 266 22.02 45.89 7.81
N LYS A 267 21.81 46.71 6.78
CA LYS A 267 21.36 46.25 5.47
C LYS A 267 22.31 45.23 4.82
N ASP A 268 23.62 45.43 4.98
CA ASP A 268 24.64 44.53 4.43
C ASP A 268 24.63 43.17 5.14
N SER A 269 24.54 43.17 6.48
CA SER A 269 24.48 41.93 7.25
C SER A 269 23.19 41.14 7.01
N ILE A 270 22.06 41.84 6.84
CA ILE A 270 20.78 41.27 6.43
C ILE A 270 20.91 40.59 5.07
N THR A 271 21.56 41.24 4.10
CA THR A 271 21.72 40.70 2.74
C THR A 271 22.55 39.43 2.75
N LEU A 272 23.68 39.43 3.46
CA LEU A 272 24.55 38.25 3.58
C LEU A 272 23.87 37.12 4.36
N TYR A 273 23.15 37.45 5.44
CA TYR A 273 22.34 36.50 6.20
C TYR A 273 21.29 35.83 5.32
N ARG A 274 20.49 36.61 4.58
CA ARG A 274 19.45 36.09 3.69
C ARG A 274 20.03 35.18 2.61
N SER A 275 21.14 35.58 1.98
CA SER A 275 21.84 34.72 1.01
C SER A 275 22.21 33.37 1.62
N ARG A 276 22.73 33.37 2.86
CA ARG A 276 23.11 32.14 3.55
C ARG A 276 21.90 31.27 3.93
N ILE A 277 20.79 31.89 4.33
CA ILE A 277 19.53 31.18 4.58
C ILE A 277 18.96 30.58 3.29
N ASP A 278 19.04 31.30 2.17
CA ASP A 278 18.56 30.83 0.86
C ASP A 278 19.38 29.64 0.36
N GLU A 279 20.70 29.65 0.57
CA GLU A 279 21.55 28.48 0.32
C GLU A 279 21.13 27.25 1.15
N LEU A 280 20.81 27.45 2.44
CA LEU A 280 20.35 26.36 3.31
C LEU A 280 18.96 25.85 2.91
N LEU A 281 18.04 26.75 2.53
CA LEU A 281 16.72 26.39 2.01
C LEU A 281 16.85 25.56 0.74
N GLN A 282 17.69 25.99 -0.20
CA GLN A 282 17.95 25.24 -1.43
C GLN A 282 18.56 23.87 -1.12
N GLU A 283 19.55 23.80 -0.22
CA GLU A 283 20.15 22.54 0.19
C GLU A 283 19.14 21.56 0.78
N VAL A 284 18.20 22.03 1.61
CA VAL A 284 17.12 21.18 2.14
C VAL A 284 16.18 20.72 1.03
N ASN A 285 15.84 21.61 0.09
CA ASN A 285 14.97 21.27 -1.05
C ASN A 285 15.60 20.21 -1.97
N ASP A 286 16.91 20.33 -2.23
CA ASP A 286 17.69 19.45 -3.10
C ASP A 286 17.92 18.04 -2.51
N ILE A 287 17.68 17.83 -1.21
CA ILE A 287 17.75 16.48 -0.62
C ILE A 287 16.62 15.61 -1.18
N VAL A 288 17.02 14.57 -1.91
CA VAL A 288 16.16 13.50 -2.43
C VAL A 288 15.96 12.45 -1.33
N GLY A 289 14.70 12.15 -1.00
CA GLY A 289 14.35 11.18 0.05
C GLY A 289 14.28 11.79 1.46
N GLU A 290 14.47 10.94 2.47
CA GLU A 290 14.39 11.36 3.88
C GLU A 290 15.65 12.10 4.34
N VAL A 291 15.44 13.16 5.13
CA VAL A 291 16.54 13.85 5.80
C VAL A 291 16.93 13.06 7.05
N THR A 292 18.20 12.63 7.09
CA THR A 292 18.77 11.93 8.25
C THR A 292 18.96 12.89 9.43
N GLU A 293 19.04 12.33 10.64
CA GLU A 293 19.30 13.13 11.85
C GLU A 293 20.65 13.87 11.78
N ILE A 294 21.70 13.20 11.33
CA ILE A 294 23.03 13.80 11.16
C ILE A 294 22.95 15.01 10.24
N LYS A 295 22.27 14.88 9.10
CA LYS A 295 22.16 15.98 8.13
C LYS A 295 21.29 17.12 8.65
N SER A 296 20.21 16.81 9.37
CA SER A 296 19.37 17.80 10.05
C SER A 296 20.18 18.62 11.06
N ASN A 297 20.99 17.96 11.89
CA ASN A 297 21.82 18.61 12.90
C ASN A 297 22.93 19.50 12.28
N ASP A 298 23.55 19.06 11.19
CA ASP A 298 24.50 19.86 10.40
C ASP A 298 23.86 21.17 9.90
N ILE A 299 22.67 21.08 9.30
CA ILE A 299 21.95 22.26 8.79
C ILE A 299 21.56 23.20 9.93
N LEU A 300 21.08 22.68 11.05
CA LEU A 300 20.75 23.49 12.23
C LEU A 300 21.98 24.20 12.81
N LYS A 301 23.16 23.55 12.82
CA LYS A 301 24.41 24.19 13.24
C LYS A 301 24.78 25.35 12.32
N ARG A 302 24.72 25.14 10.99
CA ARG A 302 25.00 26.19 9.99
C ARG A 302 23.99 27.33 10.03
N LEU A 303 22.74 27.07 10.41
CA LEU A 303 21.75 28.11 10.70
C LEU A 303 22.18 28.99 11.89
N GLN A 304 22.69 28.39 12.97
CA GLN A 304 23.21 29.15 14.11
C GLN A 304 24.45 29.98 13.75
N GLU A 305 25.31 29.46 12.89
CA GLU A 305 26.45 30.23 12.35
C GLU A 305 25.98 31.39 11.48
N ALA A 306 24.97 31.20 10.63
CA ALA A 306 24.39 32.26 9.82
C ALA A 306 23.84 33.40 10.70
N LYS A 307 23.18 33.08 11.82
CA LYS A 307 22.66 34.12 12.75
C LYS A 307 23.74 35.06 13.28
N LYS A 308 25.00 34.60 13.40
CA LYS A 308 26.12 35.44 13.84
C LYS A 308 26.58 36.47 12.79
N ILE A 309 26.09 36.36 11.55
CA ILE A 309 26.34 37.34 10.49
C ILE A 309 25.57 38.63 10.74
N LEU A 310 24.37 38.52 11.32
CA LEU A 310 23.54 39.66 11.67
C LEU A 310 24.26 40.51 12.70
N ILE A 311 24.54 41.76 12.33
CA ILE A 311 25.08 42.77 13.21
C ILE A 311 24.16 43.98 13.19
N THR A 312 24.06 44.64 14.33
CA THR A 312 23.31 45.88 14.48
C THR A 312 24.04 47.04 13.80
N TYR A 313 23.30 48.09 13.44
CA TYR A 313 23.91 49.34 12.99
C TYR A 313 24.91 49.91 14.00
N LYS A 314 24.68 49.69 15.31
CA LYS A 314 25.61 50.11 16.38
C LYS A 314 26.93 49.34 16.31
N GLU A 315 26.87 48.02 16.21
CA GLU A 315 28.08 47.20 16.08
C GLU A 315 28.85 47.53 14.80
N GLN A 316 28.13 47.78 13.69
CA GLN A 316 28.76 48.17 12.43
C GLN A 316 29.50 49.50 12.54
N ILE A 317 28.86 50.57 13.04
CA ILE A 317 29.52 51.88 13.13
C ILE A 317 30.69 51.85 14.12
N ILE A 318 30.58 51.15 15.25
CA ILE A 318 31.69 51.00 16.20
C ILE A 318 32.87 50.32 15.50
N ARG A 319 32.63 49.20 14.81
CA ARG A 319 33.67 48.49 14.05
C ARG A 319 34.31 49.39 12.99
N ASP A 320 33.53 50.17 12.26
CA ASP A 320 34.02 51.07 11.23
C ASP A 320 34.88 52.20 11.81
N LEU A 321 34.46 52.79 12.94
CA LEU A 321 35.22 53.81 13.66
C LEU A 321 36.53 53.28 14.24
N GLU A 322 36.52 52.09 14.87
CA GLU A 322 37.72 51.44 15.40
C GLU A 322 38.71 51.04 14.30
N LYS A 323 38.20 50.52 13.17
CA LYS A 323 39.01 50.23 11.99
C LYS A 323 39.71 51.51 11.50
N ASN A 324 38.98 52.62 11.39
CA ASN A 324 39.57 53.89 10.94
C ASN A 324 40.55 54.49 11.96
N LYS A 325 40.35 54.24 13.25
CA LYS A 325 41.25 54.71 14.32
C LYS A 325 42.62 54.04 14.27
N THR A 326 42.68 52.80 13.79
CA THR A 326 43.90 51.98 13.70
C THR A 326 44.60 52.08 12.34
N LEU A 327 44.03 52.79 11.36
CA LEU A 327 44.66 53.00 10.05
C LEU A 327 45.94 53.83 10.17
N GLU A 328 47.01 53.34 9.57
CA GLU A 328 48.22 54.14 9.36
C GLU A 328 47.99 55.16 8.23
N LEU A 329 47.87 56.43 8.60
CA LEU A 329 47.66 57.54 7.67
C LEU A 329 48.98 58.00 7.04
N VAL A 330 49.66 57.09 6.33
CA VAL A 330 50.96 57.34 5.70
C VAL A 330 50.84 58.46 4.66
N GLY A 331 51.70 59.48 4.78
CA GLY A 331 51.70 60.65 3.90
C GLY A 331 50.73 61.78 4.27
N ALA A 332 49.88 61.58 5.29
CA ALA A 332 49.06 62.68 5.84
C ALA A 332 49.89 63.59 6.75
N GLU A 333 49.52 64.87 6.83
CA GLU A 333 50.14 65.85 7.75
C GLU A 333 49.75 65.55 9.21
N GLU A 334 50.66 65.78 10.16
CA GLU A 334 50.48 65.34 11.55
C GLU A 334 49.30 66.02 12.28
N ASN A 335 49.06 67.31 12.00
CA ASN A 335 47.88 68.04 12.47
C ASN A 335 46.56 67.45 11.94
N VAL A 336 46.53 67.02 10.67
CA VAL A 336 45.37 66.36 10.05
C VAL A 336 45.13 64.99 10.69
N LYS A 337 46.18 64.20 10.95
CA LYS A 337 46.06 62.91 11.64
C LYS A 337 45.46 63.07 13.04
N ASN A 338 45.95 64.05 13.81
CA ASN A 338 45.46 64.29 15.16
C ASN A 338 43.99 64.74 15.16
N THR A 339 43.62 65.65 14.26
CA THR A 339 42.24 66.11 14.10
C THR A 339 41.29 64.96 13.73
N PHE A 340 41.72 64.09 12.81
CA PHE A 340 40.94 62.91 12.41
C PHE A 340 40.78 61.94 13.59
N LYS A 341 41.86 61.62 14.32
CA LYS A 341 41.79 60.74 15.50
C LYS A 341 40.85 61.27 16.59
N THR A 342 40.94 62.55 16.93
CA THR A 342 40.03 63.18 17.90
C THR A 342 38.57 63.13 17.43
N THR A 343 38.33 63.34 16.12
CA THR A 343 36.98 63.23 15.54
C THR A 343 36.45 61.81 15.69
N LEU A 344 37.24 60.78 15.37
CA LEU A 344 36.84 59.38 15.55
C LEU A 344 36.56 59.03 17.01
N GLU A 345 37.35 59.54 17.96
CA GLU A 345 37.14 59.32 19.40
C GLU A 345 35.82 59.94 19.88
N ASN A 346 35.49 61.14 19.40
CA ASN A 346 34.22 61.78 19.70
C ASN A 346 33.04 61.00 19.11
N LEU A 347 33.13 60.56 17.85
CA LEU A 347 32.09 59.74 17.22
C LEU A 347 31.92 58.39 17.93
N LEU A 348 33.01 57.77 18.37
CA LEU A 348 32.97 56.49 19.09
C LEU A 348 32.34 56.64 20.47
N LYS A 349 32.63 57.74 21.19
CA LYS A 349 31.97 58.07 22.44
C LYS A 349 30.46 58.25 22.24
N GLN A 350 30.07 59.05 21.24
CA GLN A 350 28.66 59.27 20.90
C GLN A 350 27.95 57.96 20.54
N ALA A 351 28.53 57.13 19.67
CA ALA A 351 27.93 55.85 19.28
C ALA A 351 27.76 54.89 20.46
N ASN A 352 28.67 54.91 21.45
CA ASN A 352 28.58 54.10 22.65
C ASN A 352 27.47 54.54 23.60
N GLU A 353 27.16 55.84 23.67
CA GLU A 353 26.07 56.41 24.48
C GLU A 353 24.67 55.98 23.98
N TYR A 354 24.52 55.64 22.70
CA TYR A 354 23.25 55.12 22.16
C TYR A 354 22.99 53.68 22.61
N GLN A 355 21.82 53.40 23.18
CA GLN A 355 21.40 52.01 23.44
C GLN A 355 21.11 51.26 22.13
N ILE A 356 20.47 51.93 21.17
CA ILE A 356 20.12 51.41 19.84
C ILE A 356 20.42 52.50 18.81
N ILE A 357 21.08 52.13 17.70
CA ILE A 357 21.29 53.02 16.55
C ILE A 357 20.32 52.62 15.43
N THR A 358 19.51 53.56 14.96
CA THR A 358 18.60 53.39 13.82
C THR A 358 19.34 53.63 12.49
N GLU A 359 18.74 53.26 11.36
CA GLU A 359 19.30 53.54 10.03
C GLU A 359 19.55 55.05 9.80
N ALA A 360 18.64 55.91 10.24
CA ALA A 360 18.82 57.36 10.12
C ALA A 360 20.03 57.87 10.94
N SER A 361 20.15 57.43 12.19
CA SER A 361 21.29 57.77 13.05
C SER A 361 22.60 57.20 12.51
N PHE A 362 22.58 55.97 11.99
CA PHE A 362 23.72 55.34 11.33
C PHE A 362 24.18 56.13 10.10
N ASN A 363 23.24 56.56 9.25
CA ASN A 363 23.55 57.39 8.09
C ASN A 363 24.15 58.74 8.50
N ASN A 364 23.69 59.33 9.60
CA ASN A 364 24.29 60.55 10.16
C ASN A 364 25.73 60.32 10.63
N PHE A 365 26.00 59.25 11.39
CA PHE A 365 27.36 58.88 11.80
C PHE A 365 28.28 58.63 10.59
N ASN A 366 27.79 57.91 9.57
CA ASN A 366 28.54 57.67 8.34
C ASN A 366 28.82 58.97 7.58
N SER A 367 27.89 59.92 7.54
CA SER A 367 28.12 61.23 6.93
C SER A 367 29.26 61.98 7.63
N GLN A 368 29.23 62.03 8.96
CA GLN A 368 30.28 62.67 9.76
C GLN A 368 31.64 61.98 9.59
N LEU A 369 31.65 60.64 9.56
CA LEU A 369 32.86 59.87 9.28
C LEU A 369 33.42 60.17 7.88
N ASN A 370 32.56 60.22 6.86
CA ASN A 370 32.98 60.50 5.49
C ASN A 370 33.48 61.94 5.30
N GLU A 371 32.85 62.91 5.96
CA GLU A 371 33.34 64.29 6.01
C GLU A 371 34.74 64.36 6.64
N ALA A 372 34.95 63.66 7.75
CA ALA A 372 36.27 63.56 8.38
C ALA A 372 37.31 62.91 7.44
N LYS A 373 36.94 61.84 6.71
CA LYS A 373 37.82 61.18 5.73
C LYS A 373 38.18 62.07 4.54
N LYS A 374 37.27 62.91 4.06
CA LYS A 374 37.54 63.83 2.94
C LYS A 374 38.65 64.83 3.23
N LEU A 375 38.84 65.18 4.50
CA LEU A 375 39.89 66.11 4.95
C LEU A 375 41.27 65.44 5.07
N VAL A 376 41.35 64.12 5.08
CA VAL A 376 42.61 63.38 5.14
C VAL A 376 43.12 63.11 3.73
N LEU A 377 44.24 63.73 3.36
CA LEU A 377 44.91 63.51 2.08
C LEU A 377 46.08 62.53 2.25
N LEU A 378 46.09 61.47 1.46
CA LEU A 378 47.11 60.42 1.42
C LEU A 378 47.96 60.55 0.15
N ASN A 379 49.20 60.06 0.22
CA ASN A 379 50.03 59.93 -0.97
C ASN A 379 49.46 58.86 -1.91
N LYS A 380 49.38 59.17 -3.22
CA LYS A 380 48.89 58.25 -4.26
C LYS A 380 49.61 56.90 -4.27
N GLU A 381 50.86 56.83 -3.84
CA GLU A 381 51.61 55.57 -3.76
C GLU A 381 50.94 54.53 -2.87
N VAL A 382 50.22 54.96 -1.83
CA VAL A 382 49.53 54.05 -0.89
C VAL A 382 48.48 53.19 -1.61
N ILE A 383 47.61 53.79 -2.44
CA ILE A 383 46.63 53.02 -3.23
C ILE A 383 47.29 52.27 -4.39
N THR A 384 48.35 52.83 -4.96
CA THR A 384 49.05 52.20 -6.08
C THR A 384 49.73 50.91 -5.62
N ASN A 385 50.24 50.87 -4.38
CA ASN A 385 50.81 49.67 -3.78
C ASN A 385 49.75 48.61 -3.45
N LEU A 386 48.52 49.00 -3.08
CA LEU A 386 47.39 48.07 -2.93
C LEU A 386 47.08 47.32 -4.24
N PHE A 387 47.16 48.01 -5.39
CA PHE A 387 46.94 47.41 -6.71
C PHE A 387 48.15 46.63 -7.24
N LYS A 388 49.34 46.83 -6.65
CA LYS A 388 50.54 46.03 -6.94
C LYS A 388 50.55 44.69 -6.19
N THR A 389 49.72 44.51 -5.16
CA THR A 389 49.63 43.24 -4.45
C THR A 389 49.16 42.15 -5.42
N THR A 390 50.04 41.20 -5.72
CA THR A 390 49.72 40.03 -6.55
C THR A 390 48.59 39.24 -5.92
N LEU A 391 47.63 38.80 -6.74
CA LEU A 391 46.67 37.77 -6.33
C LEU A 391 47.45 36.51 -5.97
N ASP A 392 47.36 36.05 -4.73
CA ASP A 392 47.93 34.76 -4.35
C ASP A 392 47.18 33.63 -5.08
N ASN A 393 47.93 32.64 -5.56
CA ASN A 393 47.38 31.45 -6.24
C ASN A 393 46.54 31.77 -7.49
N ARG A 394 47.02 32.66 -8.38
CA ARG A 394 46.34 32.98 -9.66
C ARG A 394 45.93 31.74 -10.46
N ASN A 395 46.71 30.66 -10.39
CA ASN A 395 46.45 29.38 -11.05
C ASN A 395 45.13 28.69 -10.64
N ARG A 396 44.46 29.13 -9.57
CA ARG A 396 43.17 28.60 -9.10
C ARG A 396 41.95 29.21 -9.80
N TYR A 397 42.14 30.34 -10.48
CA TYR A 397 41.07 31.08 -11.12
C TYR A 397 41.01 30.79 -12.61
N THR A 398 39.80 30.87 -13.18
CA THR A 398 39.60 30.69 -14.61
C THR A 398 40.27 31.82 -15.40
N SER A 399 40.88 31.50 -16.55
CA SER A 399 41.59 32.45 -17.40
C SER A 399 40.72 33.64 -17.83
N GLU A 400 39.43 33.41 -18.09
CA GLU A 400 38.45 34.44 -18.42
C GLU A 400 38.22 35.43 -17.27
N SER A 401 38.07 34.92 -16.04
CA SER A 401 37.86 35.77 -14.86
C SER A 401 39.11 36.59 -14.51
N LEU A 402 40.31 36.01 -14.67
CA LEU A 402 41.58 36.73 -14.48
C LEU A 402 41.75 37.86 -15.48
N THR A 403 41.47 37.59 -16.76
CA THR A 403 41.55 38.60 -17.82
C THR A 403 40.61 39.77 -17.55
N THR A 404 39.38 39.47 -17.10
CA THR A 404 38.39 40.50 -16.72
C THR A 404 38.84 41.29 -15.50
N PHE A 405 39.38 40.61 -14.48
CA PHE A 405 39.93 41.24 -13.28
C PHE A 405 41.07 42.20 -13.62
N ASP A 406 42.07 41.76 -14.39
CA ASP A 406 43.23 42.56 -14.76
C ASP A 406 42.83 43.82 -15.53
N LYS A 407 41.90 43.68 -16.48
CA LYS A 407 41.36 44.83 -17.22
C LYS A 407 40.70 45.85 -16.29
N LYS A 408 39.83 45.40 -15.37
CA LYS A 408 39.14 46.29 -14.43
C LYS A 408 40.09 46.91 -13.40
N VAL A 409 41.16 46.22 -13.00
CA VAL A 409 42.22 46.79 -12.15
C VAL A 409 42.97 47.91 -12.87
N GLU A 410 43.26 47.75 -14.16
CA GLU A 410 43.86 48.84 -14.96
C GLU A 410 42.91 50.03 -15.12
N GLU A 411 41.59 49.81 -15.21
CA GLU A 411 40.59 50.87 -15.18
C GLU A 411 40.61 51.63 -13.82
N LEU A 412 40.72 50.92 -12.69
CA LEU A 412 40.88 51.53 -11.37
C LEU A 412 42.18 52.33 -11.24
N LYS A 413 43.29 51.83 -11.82
CA LYS A 413 44.56 52.57 -11.85
C LYS A 413 44.44 53.88 -12.63
N LYS A 414 43.74 53.87 -13.77
CA LYS A 414 43.46 55.07 -14.57
C LYS A 414 42.56 56.05 -13.82
N ALA A 415 41.59 55.57 -13.05
CA ALA A 415 40.66 56.39 -12.27
C ALA A 415 41.32 57.21 -11.15
N ILE A 416 42.56 56.88 -10.74
CA ILE A 416 43.34 57.68 -9.79
C ILE A 416 43.75 59.04 -10.40
N GLY A 417 43.87 59.14 -11.73
CA GLY A 417 44.26 60.36 -12.42
C GLY A 417 45.73 60.78 -12.18
N THR A 418 46.03 62.06 -12.40
CA THR A 418 47.38 62.65 -12.31
C THR A 418 47.71 63.30 -10.97
N SER A 419 46.76 63.40 -10.04
CA SER A 419 46.98 63.99 -8.71
C SER A 419 47.96 63.17 -7.87
N GLU A 420 48.91 63.83 -7.20
CA GLU A 420 49.87 63.19 -6.28
C GLU A 420 49.23 62.76 -4.94
N LYS A 421 48.11 63.41 -4.58
CA LYS A 421 47.35 63.14 -3.35
C LYS A 421 45.92 62.67 -3.66
N ILE A 422 45.38 61.80 -2.81
CA ILE A 422 43.99 61.33 -2.85
C ILE A 422 43.37 61.48 -1.45
N SER A 423 42.07 61.75 -1.36
CA SER A 423 41.40 61.74 -0.05
C SER A 423 41.25 60.32 0.49
N LEU A 424 41.18 60.16 1.82
CA LEU A 424 40.93 58.87 2.46
C LEU A 424 39.57 58.27 2.04
N ASP A 425 38.57 59.12 1.80
CA ASP A 425 37.26 58.70 1.24
C ASP A 425 37.42 58.07 -0.16
N LYS A 426 38.21 58.72 -1.04
CA LYS A 426 38.49 58.18 -2.38
C LYS A 426 39.38 56.93 -2.31
N TYR A 427 40.30 56.85 -1.36
CA TYR A 427 41.08 55.65 -1.08
C TYR A 427 40.17 54.48 -0.69
N ASP A 428 39.22 54.69 0.22
CA ASP A 428 38.26 53.67 0.66
C ASP A 428 37.35 53.20 -0.49
N GLU A 429 36.89 54.11 -1.35
CA GLU A 429 36.12 53.80 -2.55
C GLU A 429 36.91 52.91 -3.50
N LEU A 430 38.16 53.29 -3.81
CA LEU A 430 39.06 52.54 -4.70
C LEU A 430 39.46 51.19 -4.11
N GLN A 431 39.73 51.14 -2.81
CA GLN A 431 40.00 49.90 -2.08
C GLN A 431 38.78 48.98 -2.14
N THR A 432 37.56 49.49 -1.91
CA THR A 432 36.32 48.72 -1.95
C THR A 432 36.06 48.16 -3.35
N ASN A 433 36.22 48.98 -4.39
CA ASN A 433 36.10 48.54 -5.77
C ASN A 433 37.10 47.42 -6.08
N TYR A 434 38.35 47.57 -5.66
CA TYR A 434 39.36 46.52 -5.83
C TYR A 434 39.02 45.22 -5.10
N GLN A 435 38.49 45.28 -3.88
CA GLN A 435 38.03 44.09 -3.15
C GLN A 435 36.81 43.44 -3.81
N ASN A 436 35.90 44.22 -4.39
CA ASN A 436 34.77 43.69 -5.16
C ASN A 436 35.25 42.97 -6.44
N LEU A 437 36.24 43.54 -7.14
CA LEU A 437 36.88 42.85 -8.28
C LEU A 437 37.45 41.49 -7.86
N LYS A 438 38.07 41.40 -6.67
CA LYS A 438 38.57 40.11 -6.16
C LYS A 438 37.47 39.10 -5.91
N LYS A 439 36.27 39.54 -5.52
CA LYS A 439 35.09 38.66 -5.33
C LYS A 439 34.47 38.18 -6.64
N ASP A 440 34.62 38.95 -7.73
CA ASP A 440 34.15 38.58 -9.07
C ASP A 440 35.02 37.48 -9.72
N LEU A 441 36.16 37.14 -9.14
CA LEU A 441 37.02 36.07 -9.63
C LEU A 441 36.33 34.71 -9.47
N ILE A 442 36.26 33.95 -10.56
CA ILE A 442 35.65 32.62 -10.57
C ILE A 442 36.75 31.57 -10.49
N THR A 443 36.71 30.76 -9.44
CA THR A 443 37.61 29.62 -9.28
C THR A 443 37.23 28.47 -10.22
N TYR A 444 38.20 27.64 -10.60
CA TYR A 444 37.91 26.41 -11.36
C TYR A 444 36.93 25.49 -10.61
N ARG A 445 37.01 25.44 -9.27
CA ARG A 445 36.08 24.68 -8.42
C ARG A 445 34.63 25.18 -8.57
N GLU A 446 34.40 26.49 -8.50
CA GLU A 446 33.06 27.07 -8.68
C GLU A 446 32.52 26.80 -10.09
N HIS A 447 33.37 26.89 -11.09
CA HIS A 447 32.99 26.57 -12.47
C HIS A 447 32.55 25.10 -12.60
N LEU A 448 33.32 24.15 -12.05
CA LEU A 448 32.96 22.73 -12.04
C LEU A 448 31.65 22.46 -11.27
N LYS A 449 31.43 23.10 -10.12
CA LYS A 449 30.15 23.01 -9.39
C LYS A 449 28.98 23.50 -10.25
N GLY A 450 29.17 24.59 -10.98
CA GLY A 450 28.18 25.09 -11.94
C GLY A 450 27.87 24.07 -13.05
N LEU A 451 28.89 23.40 -13.59
CA LEU A 451 28.72 22.36 -14.61
C LEU A 451 28.01 21.12 -14.06
N LEU A 452 28.40 20.65 -12.86
CA LEU A 452 27.76 19.50 -12.22
C LEU A 452 26.28 19.76 -11.91
N ARG A 453 25.93 20.97 -11.44
CA ARG A 453 24.53 21.37 -11.22
C ARG A 453 23.68 21.28 -12.47
N LYS A 454 24.22 21.64 -13.64
CA LYS A 454 23.51 21.50 -14.93
C LYS A 454 23.23 20.04 -15.33
N LYS A 455 23.94 19.08 -14.72
CA LYS A 455 23.72 17.64 -14.91
C LYS A 455 22.78 17.04 -13.86
N ALA A 456 22.39 17.79 -12.82
CA ALA A 456 21.49 17.30 -11.79
C ALA A 456 20.13 16.95 -12.40
N VAL A 457 19.57 15.82 -11.97
CA VAL A 457 18.29 15.32 -12.45
C VAL A 457 17.26 15.54 -11.36
N SER A 458 16.17 16.23 -11.71
CA SER A 458 15.11 16.59 -10.77
C SER A 458 14.21 15.42 -10.39
N ASP A 459 14.19 14.35 -11.19
CA ASP A 459 13.29 13.23 -11.00
C ASP A 459 13.87 11.91 -11.54
N PHE A 460 13.87 10.88 -10.68
CA PHE A 460 14.38 9.55 -10.99
C PHE A 460 13.27 8.50 -11.22
N GLN A 461 12.00 8.87 -11.09
CA GLN A 461 10.90 7.89 -11.01
C GLN A 461 10.72 7.03 -12.27
N TYR A 462 11.17 7.52 -13.42
CA TYR A 462 11.04 6.84 -14.72
C TYR A 462 12.32 6.15 -15.20
N LEU A 463 13.33 6.10 -14.34
CA LEU A 463 14.64 5.55 -14.65
C LEU A 463 14.79 4.15 -14.07
N THR A 464 15.63 3.34 -14.72
CA THR A 464 15.98 2.03 -14.18
C THR A 464 16.76 2.17 -12.89
N VAL A 465 16.53 1.25 -11.95
CA VAL A 465 17.23 1.22 -10.65
C VAL A 465 18.75 1.22 -10.84
N ASP A 466 19.24 0.42 -11.79
CA ASP A 466 20.67 0.31 -12.10
C ASP A 466 21.25 1.63 -12.65
N SER A 467 20.55 2.27 -13.59
CA SER A 467 21.01 3.53 -14.16
C SER A 467 21.01 4.65 -13.12
N LYS A 468 19.95 4.74 -12.30
CA LYS A 468 19.86 5.63 -11.14
C LYS A 468 21.04 5.41 -10.20
N ASN A 469 21.29 4.17 -9.77
CA ASN A 469 22.34 3.88 -8.79
C ASN A 469 23.74 4.19 -9.33
N LYS A 470 24.01 3.89 -10.61
CA LYS A 470 25.27 4.27 -11.27
C LYS A 470 25.44 5.79 -11.33
N PHE A 471 24.42 6.51 -11.78
CA PHE A 471 24.46 7.97 -11.87
C PHE A 471 24.62 8.63 -10.49
N VAL A 472 23.78 8.27 -9.51
CA VAL A 472 23.79 8.88 -8.17
C VAL A 472 25.13 8.66 -7.50
N ARG A 473 25.71 7.47 -7.60
CA ARG A 473 27.04 7.16 -7.03
C ARG A 473 28.14 8.03 -7.64
N GLU A 474 28.22 8.12 -8.97
CA GLU A 474 29.24 8.94 -9.64
C GLU A 474 29.01 10.43 -9.40
N PHE A 475 27.77 10.90 -9.50
CA PHE A 475 27.39 12.29 -9.22
C PHE A 475 27.76 12.69 -7.79
N THR A 476 27.45 11.83 -6.80
CA THR A 476 27.79 12.05 -5.40
C THR A 476 29.31 12.03 -5.18
N GLY A 477 30.03 11.12 -5.86
CA GLY A 477 31.49 11.05 -5.83
C GLY A 477 32.12 12.36 -6.30
N ILE A 478 31.73 12.86 -7.49
CA ILE A 478 32.21 14.13 -8.02
C ILE A 478 31.83 15.30 -7.11
N ASN A 479 30.59 15.33 -6.59
CA ASN A 479 30.15 16.38 -5.69
C ASN A 479 30.96 16.40 -4.38
N ASN A 480 31.27 15.25 -3.81
CA ASN A 480 32.11 15.14 -2.62
C ASN A 480 33.54 15.62 -2.90
N ASP A 481 34.13 15.23 -4.02
CA ASP A 481 35.45 15.70 -4.44
C ASP A 481 35.49 17.22 -4.59
N LEU A 482 34.47 17.82 -5.22
CA LEU A 482 34.35 19.27 -5.38
C LEU A 482 34.09 20.03 -4.07
N ASN A 483 33.59 19.33 -3.04
CA ASN A 483 33.36 19.90 -1.72
C ASN A 483 34.54 19.65 -0.76
N ASN A 484 35.52 18.81 -1.13
CA ASN A 484 36.74 18.64 -0.36
C ASN A 484 37.60 19.92 -0.44
N LEU A 485 37.77 20.58 0.69
CA LEU A 485 38.51 21.84 0.77
C LEU A 485 40.00 21.66 0.49
N ASP A 486 40.56 20.49 0.78
CA ASP A 486 41.99 20.18 0.63
C ASP A 486 42.40 20.00 -0.84
N LYS A 487 41.45 19.71 -1.73
CA LYS A 487 41.71 19.50 -3.16
C LYS A 487 41.74 20.84 -3.91
N VAL A 488 42.93 21.26 -4.34
CA VAL A 488 43.10 22.50 -5.13
C VAL A 488 42.78 22.23 -6.60
N TYR A 489 41.94 23.07 -7.20
CA TYR A 489 41.60 22.99 -8.61
C TYR A 489 42.35 24.06 -9.42
N ASP A 490 43.00 23.64 -10.50
CA ASP A 490 43.74 24.46 -11.46
C ASP A 490 43.33 24.08 -12.89
N GLU A 491 43.93 24.72 -13.90
CA GLU A 491 43.57 24.48 -15.31
C GLU A 491 43.77 23.01 -15.73
N SER A 492 44.81 22.35 -15.24
CA SER A 492 45.15 20.98 -15.65
C SER A 492 44.14 19.97 -15.11
N ASN A 493 43.77 20.08 -13.83
CA ASN A 493 42.79 19.19 -13.21
C ASN A 493 41.34 19.59 -13.52
N PHE A 494 41.09 20.86 -13.87
CA PHE A 494 39.79 21.32 -14.36
C PHE A 494 39.38 20.57 -15.62
N VAL A 495 40.29 20.40 -16.58
CA VAL A 495 40.00 19.67 -17.83
C VAL A 495 39.59 18.23 -17.53
N VAL A 496 40.34 17.55 -16.65
CA VAL A 496 40.06 16.16 -16.26
C VAL A 496 38.69 16.04 -15.57
N GLU A 497 38.40 16.91 -14.62
CA GLU A 497 37.16 16.85 -13.85
C GLU A 497 35.94 17.32 -14.65
N LYS A 498 36.13 18.29 -15.55
CA LYS A 498 35.10 18.66 -16.53
C LYS A 498 34.74 17.47 -17.41
N GLU A 499 35.73 16.71 -17.87
CA GLU A 499 35.49 15.50 -18.66
C GLU A 499 34.79 14.42 -17.85
N ARG A 500 35.16 14.25 -16.57
CA ARG A 500 34.48 13.33 -15.65
C ARG A 500 33.00 13.71 -15.45
N ILE A 501 32.68 15.00 -15.31
CA ILE A 501 31.30 15.51 -15.25
C ILE A 501 30.56 15.25 -16.56
N ASN A 502 31.20 15.46 -17.71
CA ASN A 502 30.61 15.21 -19.02
C ASN A 502 30.37 13.71 -19.26
N SER A 503 31.21 12.86 -18.67
CA SER A 503 31.17 11.39 -18.75
C SER A 503 30.26 10.74 -17.70
N LEU A 504 29.43 11.52 -17.00
CA LEU A 504 28.43 10.96 -16.07
C LEU A 504 27.57 9.89 -16.78
N PRO A 505 27.25 8.77 -16.10
CA PRO A 505 26.53 7.67 -16.72
C PRO A 505 25.24 8.14 -17.40
N ARG A 506 25.01 7.70 -18.65
CA ARG A 506 23.75 7.97 -19.35
C ARG A 506 22.59 7.36 -18.55
N LEU A 507 21.55 8.16 -18.38
CA LEU A 507 20.31 7.73 -17.75
C LEU A 507 19.51 6.87 -18.73
N GLN A 508 19.08 5.70 -18.28
CA GLN A 508 18.23 4.78 -19.03
C GLN A 508 16.85 4.76 -18.38
N THR A 509 15.82 5.01 -19.17
CA THR A 509 14.43 4.95 -18.72
C THR A 509 13.93 3.50 -18.63
N ASN A 510 12.93 3.26 -17.78
CA ASN A 510 12.24 1.97 -17.73
C ASN A 510 11.59 1.63 -19.08
N ALA A 511 11.12 2.64 -19.84
CA ALA A 511 10.58 2.47 -21.18
C ALA A 511 11.65 2.01 -22.21
N GLU A 512 12.85 2.61 -22.20
CA GLU A 512 13.96 2.15 -23.03
C GLU A 512 14.36 0.71 -22.67
N LYS A 513 14.42 0.38 -21.38
CA LYS A 513 14.75 -0.98 -20.94
C LYS A 513 13.68 -1.99 -21.35
N PHE A 514 12.41 -1.63 -21.25
CA PHE A 514 11.32 -2.50 -21.63
C PHE A 514 11.27 -2.78 -23.14
N LYS A 515 11.68 -1.81 -23.97
CA LYS A 515 11.88 -2.04 -25.41
C LYS A 515 12.98 -3.07 -25.69
N GLU A 516 14.08 -3.05 -24.94
CA GLU A 516 15.12 -4.08 -25.04
C GLU A 516 14.57 -5.47 -24.70
N VAL A 517 13.79 -5.57 -23.61
CA VAL A 517 13.13 -6.83 -23.21
C VAL A 517 12.17 -7.30 -24.31
N ILE A 518 11.31 -6.43 -24.84
CA ILE A 518 10.42 -6.73 -25.96
C ILE A 518 11.20 -7.27 -27.17
N ALA A 519 12.33 -6.64 -27.53
CA ALA A 519 13.17 -7.06 -28.64
C ALA A 519 13.83 -8.42 -28.40
N GLU A 520 14.27 -8.69 -27.16
CA GLU A 520 14.84 -9.99 -26.76
C GLU A 520 13.80 -11.10 -26.86
N TYR A 521 12.59 -10.86 -26.35
CA TYR A 521 11.45 -11.77 -26.54
C TYR A 521 11.14 -11.96 -28.03
N GLN A 522 11.05 -10.90 -28.83
CA GLN A 522 10.83 -11.01 -30.28
C GLN A 522 11.88 -11.88 -30.96
N LYS A 523 13.17 -11.70 -30.64
CA LYS A 523 14.26 -12.48 -31.21
C LYS A 523 14.15 -13.96 -30.84
N LYS A 524 13.98 -14.25 -29.54
CA LYS A 524 13.85 -15.62 -29.02
C LYS A 524 12.68 -16.34 -29.69
N PHE A 525 11.53 -15.70 -29.77
CA PHE A 525 10.35 -16.29 -30.36
C PHE A 525 10.44 -16.38 -31.88
N ILE A 526 10.95 -15.40 -32.63
CA ILE A 526 11.05 -15.50 -34.11
C ILE A 526 12.08 -16.54 -34.55
N GLU A 527 13.21 -16.69 -33.85
CA GLU A 527 14.25 -17.66 -34.20
C GLU A 527 13.87 -19.10 -33.80
N GLU A 528 13.18 -19.30 -32.67
CA GLU A 528 12.73 -20.63 -32.21
C GLU A 528 11.36 -21.06 -32.81
N SER A 529 10.53 -20.13 -33.31
CA SER A 529 9.14 -20.41 -33.73
C SER A 529 8.91 -20.87 -35.17
N LYS A 530 9.93 -21.35 -35.90
CA LYS A 530 9.69 -22.01 -37.21
C LYS A 530 8.71 -23.21 -37.14
N PHE A 531 8.33 -23.65 -35.93
CA PHE A 531 7.52 -24.83 -35.64
C PHE A 531 6.20 -24.57 -34.89
N TYR A 532 5.78 -23.31 -34.65
CA TYR A 532 4.57 -23.01 -33.85
C TYR A 532 3.40 -22.42 -34.65
N VAL A 533 2.19 -22.72 -34.18
CA VAL A 533 0.89 -22.42 -34.82
C VAL A 533 0.75 -20.91 -35.12
N PRO A 534 0.51 -20.51 -36.38
CA PRO A 534 0.50 -19.10 -36.82
C PRO A 534 -0.41 -18.17 -36.00
N LYS A 535 -1.58 -18.65 -35.56
CA LYS A 535 -2.60 -17.85 -34.86
C LYS A 535 -2.12 -17.29 -33.51
N TYR A 536 -1.40 -18.10 -32.71
CA TYR A 536 -0.89 -17.67 -31.41
C TYR A 536 0.35 -16.78 -31.55
N LEU A 537 1.18 -17.04 -32.56
CA LEU A 537 2.32 -16.21 -32.90
C LEU A 537 1.89 -14.81 -33.38
N ASP A 538 0.82 -14.74 -34.19
CA ASP A 538 0.26 -13.46 -34.65
C ASP A 538 -0.39 -12.67 -33.51
N ALA A 539 -1.13 -13.33 -32.61
CA ALA A 539 -1.67 -12.70 -31.40
C ALA A 539 -0.55 -12.14 -30.49
N PHE A 540 0.53 -12.90 -30.31
CA PHE A 540 1.70 -12.46 -29.55
C PHE A 540 2.44 -11.29 -30.23
N LYS A 541 2.60 -11.33 -31.56
CA LYS A 541 3.16 -10.21 -32.35
C LYS A 541 2.31 -8.94 -32.26
N ILE A 542 0.97 -9.06 -32.28
CA ILE A 542 0.04 -7.94 -32.11
C ILE A 542 0.19 -7.36 -30.71
N ALA A 543 0.16 -8.20 -29.66
CA ALA A 543 0.34 -7.75 -28.28
C ALA A 543 1.70 -7.04 -28.04
N LEU A 544 2.78 -7.55 -28.66
CA LEU A 544 4.10 -6.91 -28.64
C LEU A 544 4.11 -5.56 -29.38
N LYS A 545 3.45 -5.47 -30.53
CA LYS A 545 3.36 -4.24 -31.34
C LYS A 545 2.54 -3.16 -30.64
N ASP A 546 1.41 -3.53 -30.05
CA ASP A 546 0.55 -2.63 -29.29
C ASP A 546 1.28 -2.09 -28.05
N LYS A 547 1.98 -2.96 -27.30
CA LYS A 547 2.83 -2.52 -26.19
C LYS A 547 4.01 -1.67 -26.63
N SER A 548 4.67 -1.98 -27.76
CA SER A 548 5.80 -1.20 -28.25
C SER A 548 5.40 0.20 -28.72
N SER A 549 4.24 0.33 -29.37
CA SER A 549 3.75 1.61 -29.92
C SER A 549 3.25 2.58 -28.84
N SER A 550 2.76 2.08 -27.69
CA SER A 550 2.35 2.93 -26.56
C SER A 550 3.53 3.47 -25.75
N LEU A 551 4.71 2.84 -25.82
CA LEU A 551 5.91 3.22 -25.05
C LEU A 551 6.68 4.42 -25.62
N ASP A 552 6.47 4.79 -26.88
CA ASP A 552 7.16 5.95 -27.49
C ASP A 552 6.74 7.30 -26.88
N LYS A 553 5.69 7.31 -26.05
CA LYS A 553 5.16 8.52 -25.38
C LYS A 553 4.93 8.36 -23.88
N ALA A 554 5.11 7.15 -23.32
CA ALA A 554 4.78 6.84 -21.94
C ALA A 554 6.03 6.88 -21.03
N GLN A 555 5.90 7.51 -19.87
CA GLN A 555 6.88 7.46 -18.79
C GLN A 555 6.49 6.30 -17.86
N LEU A 556 7.27 5.20 -17.87
CA LEU A 556 6.99 4.03 -17.03
C LEU A 556 7.66 4.15 -15.66
N THR A 557 6.90 3.96 -14.59
CA THR A 557 7.47 3.72 -13.26
C THR A 557 8.09 2.32 -13.16
N VAL A 558 8.77 2.03 -12.05
CA VAL A 558 9.34 0.69 -11.79
C VAL A 558 8.23 -0.35 -11.65
N GLU A 559 7.15 -0.04 -10.92
CA GLU A 559 6.02 -0.95 -10.76
C GLU A 559 5.34 -1.27 -12.10
N GLU A 560 5.16 -0.26 -12.96
CA GLU A 560 4.54 -0.44 -14.28
C GLU A 560 5.43 -1.27 -15.22
N PHE A 561 6.76 -1.11 -15.12
CA PHE A 561 7.73 -1.96 -15.81
C PHE A 561 7.58 -3.43 -15.37
N ASP A 562 7.63 -3.70 -14.06
CA ASP A 562 7.55 -5.05 -13.50
C ASP A 562 6.23 -5.75 -13.85
N GLN A 563 5.11 -5.01 -13.84
CA GLN A 563 3.81 -5.53 -14.26
C GLN A 563 3.79 -5.85 -15.75
N SER A 564 4.35 -4.96 -16.57
CA SER A 564 4.39 -5.12 -18.03
C SER A 564 5.26 -6.29 -18.46
N GLU A 565 6.41 -6.50 -17.80
CA GLU A 565 7.30 -7.65 -17.98
C GLU A 565 6.63 -8.96 -17.54
N ARG A 566 5.98 -8.98 -16.37
CA ARG A 566 5.21 -10.16 -15.91
C ARG A 566 4.11 -10.53 -16.89
N ALA A 567 3.35 -9.56 -17.37
CA ALA A 567 2.32 -9.79 -18.37
C ALA A 567 2.90 -10.34 -19.68
N LEU A 568 4.08 -9.83 -20.10
CA LEU A 568 4.79 -10.36 -21.27
C LEU A 568 5.22 -11.81 -21.08
N LYS A 569 5.74 -12.15 -19.90
CA LYS A 569 6.12 -13.51 -19.53
C LYS A 569 4.91 -14.45 -19.55
N VAL A 570 3.79 -14.06 -18.97
CA VAL A 570 2.54 -14.86 -18.97
C VAL A 570 2.05 -15.09 -20.40
N GLU A 571 2.02 -14.07 -21.26
CA GLU A 571 1.64 -14.25 -22.67
C GLU A 571 2.62 -15.16 -23.42
N SER A 572 3.91 -15.08 -23.08
CA SER A 572 4.92 -15.98 -23.66
C SER A 572 4.78 -17.44 -23.22
N GLU A 573 4.28 -17.68 -22.01
CA GLU A 573 4.02 -19.01 -21.46
C GLU A 573 2.73 -19.62 -22.06
N LYS A 574 1.71 -18.81 -22.36
CA LYS A 574 0.49 -19.26 -23.06
C LYS A 574 0.75 -19.79 -24.48
N VAL A 575 1.85 -19.40 -25.11
CA VAL A 575 2.29 -19.95 -26.40
C VAL A 575 2.72 -21.41 -26.29
N TRP A 576 2.91 -21.94 -25.08
CA TRP A 576 3.40 -23.28 -24.81
C TRP A 576 2.34 -24.13 -24.10
N THR A 577 1.62 -25.00 -24.82
CA THR A 577 1.68 -26.47 -24.65
C THR A 577 1.07 -27.18 -25.88
N TYR A 578 1.74 -28.22 -26.39
CA TYR A 578 1.12 -29.15 -27.35
C TYR A 578 -0.07 -29.91 -26.75
N ASN A 579 -0.19 -29.94 -25.41
CA ASN A 579 -1.32 -30.52 -24.68
C ASN A 579 -2.61 -29.77 -24.98
N ASP A 580 -2.59 -28.43 -24.99
CA ASP A 580 -3.79 -27.64 -25.25
C ASP A 580 -4.24 -27.76 -26.71
N LEU A 581 -3.29 -27.80 -27.66
CA LEU A 581 -3.59 -28.10 -29.07
C LEU A 581 -4.20 -29.49 -29.26
N PHE A 582 -3.71 -30.50 -28.53
CA PHE A 582 -4.25 -31.85 -28.58
C PHE A 582 -5.66 -31.93 -27.98
N LYS A 583 -5.92 -31.23 -26.86
CA LYS A 583 -7.25 -31.16 -26.24
C LYS A 583 -8.28 -30.47 -27.14
N ASP A 584 -7.90 -29.41 -27.83
CA ASP A 584 -8.76 -28.74 -28.81
C ASP A 584 -9.11 -29.69 -29.97
N GLU A 585 -8.12 -30.45 -30.47
CA GLU A 585 -8.33 -31.43 -31.54
C GLU A 585 -9.24 -32.59 -31.10
N LEU A 586 -9.04 -33.12 -29.89
CA LEU A 586 -9.94 -34.11 -29.29
C LEU A 586 -11.37 -33.57 -29.16
N THR A 587 -11.52 -32.34 -28.67
CA THR A 587 -12.84 -31.70 -28.50
C THR A 587 -13.54 -31.53 -29.85
N ARG A 588 -12.80 -31.10 -30.88
CA ARG A 588 -13.31 -30.98 -32.25
C ARG A 588 -13.80 -32.31 -32.79
N VAL A 589 -13.01 -33.38 -32.63
CA VAL A 589 -13.33 -34.72 -33.14
C VAL A 589 -14.50 -35.35 -32.38
N LYS A 590 -14.58 -35.19 -31.05
CA LYS A 590 -15.73 -35.62 -30.22
C LYS A 590 -17.02 -34.87 -30.57
N GLY A 591 -16.92 -33.62 -31.01
CA GLY A 591 -18.05 -32.77 -31.38
C GLY A 591 -18.58 -32.98 -32.80
N LEU A 592 -18.00 -33.87 -33.60
CA LEU A 592 -18.53 -34.21 -34.93
C LEU A 592 -19.90 -34.90 -34.79
N ASN A 593 -20.91 -34.45 -35.54
CA ASN A 593 -22.29 -34.94 -35.50
C ASN A 593 -22.41 -36.32 -36.19
N SER A 594 -21.84 -37.33 -35.55
CA SER A 594 -21.40 -38.61 -36.11
C SER A 594 -22.48 -39.68 -36.26
N THR A 595 -23.60 -39.57 -35.55
CA THR A 595 -24.74 -40.51 -35.65
C THR A 595 -25.44 -40.47 -37.00
N THR A 596 -25.08 -39.49 -37.84
CA THR A 596 -25.56 -39.37 -39.22
C THR A 596 -24.94 -40.44 -40.13
N TYR A 597 -23.65 -40.74 -39.94
CA TYR A 597 -22.86 -41.55 -40.89
C TYR A 597 -22.36 -42.86 -40.29
N TYR A 598 -22.11 -42.88 -38.98
CA TYR A 598 -21.53 -44.02 -38.26
C TYR A 598 -22.56 -44.65 -37.33
N THR A 599 -22.42 -45.96 -37.10
CA THR A 599 -23.29 -46.63 -36.12
C THR A 599 -23.02 -46.05 -34.72
N PRO A 600 -24.05 -45.85 -33.88
CA PRO A 600 -23.87 -45.35 -32.52
C PRO A 600 -22.84 -46.14 -31.73
N GLU A 601 -22.87 -47.47 -31.86
CA GLU A 601 -21.96 -48.37 -31.14
C GLU A 601 -20.50 -48.19 -31.56
N SER A 602 -20.24 -47.94 -32.86
CA SER A 602 -18.89 -47.71 -33.37
C SER A 602 -18.33 -46.35 -32.94
N PHE A 603 -19.20 -45.33 -32.89
CA PHE A 603 -18.83 -43.98 -32.47
C PHE A 603 -18.56 -43.90 -30.96
N ASP A 604 -19.37 -44.56 -30.14
CA ASP A 604 -19.14 -44.62 -28.69
C ASP A 604 -17.78 -45.28 -28.38
N LEU A 605 -17.43 -46.37 -29.06
CA LEU A 605 -16.12 -47.01 -28.93
C LEU A 605 -14.95 -46.11 -29.39
N PHE A 606 -15.17 -45.29 -30.42
CA PHE A 606 -14.19 -44.30 -30.87
C PHE A 606 -14.00 -43.19 -29.84
N VAL A 607 -15.09 -42.61 -29.31
CA VAL A 607 -15.03 -41.58 -28.27
C VAL A 607 -14.39 -42.10 -26.98
N ASP A 608 -14.66 -43.34 -26.59
CA ASP A 608 -13.98 -44.00 -25.48
C ASP A 608 -12.47 -44.17 -25.74
N GLY A 609 -12.08 -44.48 -26.97
CA GLY A 609 -10.68 -44.48 -27.41
C GLY A 609 -10.02 -43.11 -27.28
N LEU A 610 -10.72 -42.05 -27.71
CA LEU A 610 -10.25 -40.66 -27.57
C LEU A 610 -10.13 -40.22 -26.11
N ASN A 611 -11.07 -40.63 -25.25
CA ASN A 611 -11.02 -40.36 -23.80
C ASN A 611 -9.80 -41.04 -23.14
N ARG A 612 -9.44 -42.25 -23.58
CA ARG A 612 -8.23 -42.94 -23.10
C ARG A 612 -6.95 -42.25 -23.58
N LEU A 613 -6.91 -41.80 -24.84
CA LEU A 613 -5.80 -40.99 -25.35
C LEU A 613 -5.64 -39.69 -24.53
N GLU A 614 -6.74 -39.01 -24.21
CA GLU A 614 -6.74 -37.81 -23.38
C GLU A 614 -6.19 -38.08 -21.96
N GLN A 615 -6.64 -39.16 -21.32
CA GLN A 615 -6.17 -39.55 -19.98
C GLN A 615 -4.67 -39.86 -19.96
N ASN A 616 -4.15 -40.51 -21.01
CA ASN A 616 -2.72 -40.83 -21.12
C ASN A 616 -1.82 -39.58 -21.20
N ILE A 617 -2.38 -38.41 -21.52
CA ILE A 617 -1.63 -37.16 -21.72
C ILE A 617 -1.79 -36.21 -20.52
N GLN A 618 -2.69 -36.50 -19.57
CA GLN A 618 -2.93 -35.64 -18.41
C GLN A 618 -1.70 -35.47 -17.48
N SER A 619 -0.70 -36.35 -17.58
CA SER A 619 0.50 -36.34 -16.74
C SER A 619 1.79 -35.84 -17.40
N GLU A 620 1.81 -35.61 -18.72
CA GLU A 620 3.05 -35.28 -19.46
C GLU A 620 2.89 -34.08 -20.39
N GLN A 621 3.91 -33.22 -20.48
CA GLN A 621 3.96 -32.13 -21.45
C GLN A 621 4.42 -32.70 -22.81
N LEU A 622 3.52 -32.69 -23.80
CA LEU A 622 3.77 -33.20 -25.14
C LEU A 622 4.88 -32.39 -25.83
N THR A 623 5.79 -33.11 -26.50
CA THR A 623 6.71 -32.53 -27.47
C THR A 623 6.07 -32.50 -28.86
N VAL A 624 6.69 -31.82 -29.84
CA VAL A 624 6.23 -31.85 -31.25
C VAL A 624 6.09 -33.29 -31.75
N GLN A 625 7.10 -34.12 -31.49
CA GLN A 625 7.14 -35.48 -31.99
C GLN A 625 6.04 -36.32 -31.35
N THR A 626 5.85 -36.18 -30.05
CA THR A 626 4.80 -36.90 -29.32
C THR A 626 3.41 -36.43 -29.74
N TYR A 627 3.22 -35.13 -29.97
CA TYR A 627 1.97 -34.57 -30.48
C TYR A 627 1.58 -35.16 -31.84
N LEU A 628 2.52 -35.22 -32.79
CA LEU A 628 2.27 -35.79 -34.11
C LEU A 628 1.87 -37.28 -34.02
N VAL A 629 2.56 -38.05 -33.17
CA VAL A 629 2.21 -39.46 -32.90
C VAL A 629 0.79 -39.57 -32.34
N TYR A 630 0.40 -38.70 -31.40
CA TYR A 630 -0.95 -38.74 -30.84
C TYR A 630 -2.04 -38.33 -31.83
N VAL A 631 -1.78 -37.40 -32.75
CA VAL A 631 -2.69 -37.04 -33.84
C VAL A 631 -2.83 -38.20 -34.84
N GLU A 632 -1.75 -38.91 -35.12
CA GLU A 632 -1.77 -40.12 -35.94
C GLU A 632 -2.61 -41.23 -35.26
N ASN A 633 -2.46 -41.43 -33.95
CA ASN A 633 -3.28 -42.36 -33.17
C ASN A 633 -4.79 -42.04 -33.21
N ILE A 634 -5.18 -40.76 -33.30
CA ILE A 634 -6.59 -40.37 -33.51
C ILE A 634 -7.09 -40.90 -34.86
N SER A 635 -6.26 -40.79 -35.90
CA SER A 635 -6.60 -41.24 -37.25
C SER A 635 -6.65 -42.78 -37.34
N GLU A 636 -5.73 -43.47 -36.68
CA GLU A 636 -5.76 -44.93 -36.56
C GLU A 636 -7.01 -45.42 -35.81
N LEU A 637 -7.32 -44.80 -34.65
CA LEU A 637 -8.55 -45.11 -33.90
C LEU A 637 -9.80 -44.90 -34.74
N ALA A 638 -9.85 -43.83 -35.53
CA ALA A 638 -10.97 -43.57 -36.42
C ALA A 638 -11.13 -44.70 -37.45
N ASN A 639 -10.04 -45.12 -38.09
CA ASN A 639 -10.05 -46.20 -39.09
C ASN A 639 -10.40 -47.58 -38.50
N GLU A 640 -9.98 -47.88 -37.27
CA GLU A 640 -10.23 -49.17 -36.62
C GLU A 640 -11.65 -49.30 -36.05
N ARG A 641 -12.18 -48.19 -35.51
CA ARG A 641 -13.34 -48.22 -34.62
C ARG A 641 -14.60 -47.65 -35.25
N LEU A 642 -14.50 -46.73 -36.21
CA LEU A 642 -15.66 -46.17 -36.88
C LEU A 642 -16.10 -47.06 -38.02
N TYR A 643 -17.36 -47.50 -37.95
CA TYR A 643 -18.01 -48.23 -39.03
C TYR A 643 -19.18 -47.40 -39.53
N THR A 644 -19.21 -47.13 -40.82
CA THR A 644 -20.42 -46.57 -41.42
C THR A 644 -21.59 -47.54 -41.27
N HIS A 645 -22.81 -47.03 -41.35
CA HIS A 645 -24.01 -47.88 -41.33
C HIS A 645 -23.95 -49.01 -42.38
N ALA A 646 -23.38 -48.75 -43.55
CA ALA A 646 -23.24 -49.70 -44.64
C ALA A 646 -22.20 -50.79 -44.34
N GLU A 647 -21.02 -50.39 -43.85
CA GLU A 647 -19.94 -51.31 -43.49
C GLU A 647 -20.36 -52.24 -42.35
N ALA A 648 -21.05 -51.71 -41.34
CA ALA A 648 -21.56 -52.51 -40.24
C ALA A 648 -22.60 -53.55 -40.71
N LEU A 649 -23.52 -53.15 -41.59
CA LEU A 649 -24.55 -54.01 -42.13
C LEU A 649 -23.96 -55.10 -43.06
N HIS A 650 -22.97 -54.73 -43.88
CA HIS A 650 -22.25 -55.67 -44.74
C HIS A 650 -21.44 -56.69 -43.94
N LYS A 651 -20.76 -56.24 -42.87
CA LYS A 651 -20.06 -57.13 -41.94
C LYS A 651 -21.02 -58.14 -41.28
N GLN A 652 -22.19 -57.67 -40.84
CA GLN A 652 -23.22 -58.53 -40.25
C GLN A 652 -23.76 -59.56 -41.26
N LEU A 653 -24.00 -59.15 -42.50
CA LEU A 653 -24.38 -60.06 -43.61
C LEU A 653 -23.33 -61.17 -43.81
N GLU A 654 -22.04 -60.82 -43.86
CA GLU A 654 -20.95 -61.79 -44.01
C GLU A 654 -20.82 -62.74 -42.80
N GLU A 655 -21.04 -62.23 -41.58
CA GLU A 655 -21.10 -63.06 -40.38
C GLU A 655 -22.27 -64.05 -40.41
N ILE A 656 -23.44 -63.62 -40.87
CA ILE A 656 -24.61 -64.49 -41.09
C ILE A 656 -24.28 -65.57 -42.14
N LYS A 657 -23.76 -65.18 -43.31
CA LYS A 657 -23.30 -66.12 -44.36
C LYS A 657 -22.35 -67.18 -43.83
N LYS A 658 -21.37 -66.79 -43.02
CA LYS A 658 -20.40 -67.72 -42.41
C LYS A 658 -21.03 -68.66 -41.38
N ARG A 659 -22.03 -68.20 -40.62
CA ARG A 659 -22.71 -69.03 -39.61
C ARG A 659 -23.58 -70.12 -40.22
N HIS A 660 -24.16 -69.87 -41.39
CA HIS A 660 -25.04 -70.83 -42.07
C HIS A 660 -24.30 -71.59 -43.18
N ASP A 661 -23.45 -72.56 -42.81
CA ASP A 661 -22.81 -73.45 -43.79
C ASP A 661 -23.85 -74.44 -44.40
N PRO A 662 -23.85 -74.65 -45.73
CA PRO A 662 -24.82 -75.52 -46.42
C PRO A 662 -24.87 -76.94 -45.87
N SER A 663 -23.79 -77.45 -45.28
CA SER A 663 -23.75 -78.79 -44.69
C SER A 663 -24.70 -78.99 -43.51
N PHE A 664 -25.18 -77.92 -42.89
CA PHE A 664 -26.07 -77.97 -41.73
C PHE A 664 -27.57 -77.94 -42.08
N TYR A 665 -27.96 -77.82 -43.36
CA TYR A 665 -29.34 -77.59 -43.76
C TYR A 665 -29.80 -78.56 -44.87
N SER A 666 -31.11 -78.80 -44.95
CA SER A 666 -31.67 -79.46 -46.13
C SER A 666 -31.44 -78.57 -47.35
N LYS A 667 -31.21 -79.17 -48.53
CA LYS A 667 -30.98 -78.41 -49.77
C LYS A 667 -32.07 -77.36 -49.99
N SER A 668 -33.35 -77.72 -49.80
CA SER A 668 -34.48 -76.81 -49.96
C SER A 668 -34.45 -75.64 -48.97
N SER A 669 -34.10 -75.87 -47.71
CA SER A 669 -34.05 -74.81 -46.69
C SER A 669 -32.85 -73.88 -46.90
N TYR A 670 -31.71 -74.45 -47.30
CA TYR A 670 -30.52 -73.67 -47.61
C TYR A 670 -30.71 -72.82 -48.87
N ASP A 671 -31.30 -73.39 -49.92
CA ASP A 671 -31.58 -72.67 -51.17
C ASP A 671 -32.53 -71.49 -50.92
N GLU A 672 -33.51 -71.64 -50.01
CA GLU A 672 -34.41 -70.55 -49.60
C GLU A 672 -33.69 -69.44 -48.83
N TYR A 673 -32.88 -69.78 -47.82
CA TYR A 673 -32.04 -68.79 -47.11
C TYR A 673 -31.05 -68.10 -48.03
N LYS A 674 -30.37 -68.87 -48.87
CA LYS A 674 -29.40 -68.33 -49.82
C LYS A 674 -30.09 -67.35 -50.76
N ASN A 675 -31.29 -67.67 -51.24
CA ASN A 675 -32.06 -66.76 -52.07
C ASN A 675 -32.48 -65.49 -51.31
N GLU A 676 -32.90 -65.59 -50.04
CA GLU A 676 -33.22 -64.42 -49.19
C GLU A 676 -32.00 -63.54 -48.92
N ILE A 677 -30.84 -64.14 -48.61
CA ILE A 677 -29.57 -63.45 -48.40
C ILE A 677 -29.04 -62.82 -49.68
N ASP A 678 -29.03 -63.55 -50.79
CA ASP A 678 -28.62 -63.04 -52.10
C ASP A 678 -29.57 -61.91 -52.54
N THR A 679 -30.87 -62.00 -52.24
CA THR A 679 -31.85 -60.93 -52.49
C THR A 679 -31.55 -59.70 -51.63
N PHE A 680 -31.29 -59.91 -50.33
CA PHE A 680 -30.95 -58.82 -49.42
C PHE A 680 -29.65 -58.13 -49.85
N GLU A 681 -28.62 -58.90 -50.20
CA GLU A 681 -27.33 -58.41 -50.66
C GLU A 681 -27.47 -57.61 -51.95
N ASN A 682 -28.11 -58.18 -52.98
CA ASN A 682 -28.28 -57.51 -54.26
C ASN A 682 -29.17 -56.25 -54.17
N THR A 683 -30.15 -56.24 -53.25
CA THR A 683 -31.05 -55.10 -53.05
C THR A 683 -30.36 -53.95 -52.31
N ASN A 684 -29.54 -54.25 -51.32
CA ASN A 684 -28.97 -53.24 -50.42
C ASN A 684 -27.50 -52.90 -50.74
N PHE A 685 -26.78 -53.78 -51.44
CA PHE A 685 -25.38 -53.63 -51.86
C PHE A 685 -25.16 -53.99 -53.34
N PRO A 686 -25.79 -53.28 -54.29
CA PRO A 686 -25.66 -53.58 -55.71
C PRO A 686 -24.21 -53.37 -56.20
N THR A 687 -23.73 -54.30 -57.03
CA THR A 687 -22.31 -54.46 -57.42
C THR A 687 -21.70 -53.28 -58.19
N ASP A 688 -22.52 -52.35 -58.67
CA ASP A 688 -22.12 -51.21 -59.53
C ASP A 688 -22.36 -49.82 -58.90
N LYS A 689 -22.67 -49.72 -57.60
CA LYS A 689 -22.79 -48.41 -56.93
C LYS A 689 -21.77 -48.25 -55.80
N ASP A 690 -20.96 -47.21 -55.93
CA ASP A 690 -20.13 -46.70 -54.84
C ASP A 690 -21.00 -46.44 -53.60
N LYS A 691 -20.70 -47.19 -52.53
CA LYS A 691 -21.18 -47.07 -51.15
C LYS A 691 -22.65 -46.66 -50.99
N THR A 692 -23.55 -47.64 -50.88
CA THR A 692 -24.91 -47.39 -50.39
C THR A 692 -24.84 -46.78 -48.99
N GLU A 693 -25.11 -45.47 -48.84
CA GLU A 693 -25.22 -44.85 -47.51
C GLU A 693 -26.63 -45.07 -46.94
N PHE A 694 -26.71 -45.56 -45.70
CA PHE A 694 -27.97 -45.70 -44.97
C PHE A 694 -28.09 -44.59 -43.93
N THR A 695 -29.28 -44.01 -43.79
CA THR A 695 -29.61 -43.25 -42.58
C THR A 695 -29.70 -44.20 -41.39
N LEU A 696 -29.56 -43.69 -40.16
CA LEU A 696 -29.67 -44.51 -38.95
C LEU A 696 -30.98 -45.32 -38.88
N SER A 697 -32.10 -44.74 -39.32
CA SER A 697 -33.40 -45.43 -39.36
C SER A 697 -33.43 -46.55 -40.41
N GLN A 698 -32.84 -46.32 -41.58
CA GLN A 698 -32.72 -47.33 -42.63
C GLN A 698 -31.81 -48.47 -42.18
N TYR A 699 -30.65 -48.15 -41.59
CA TYR A 699 -29.74 -49.14 -41.01
C TYR A 699 -30.44 -50.04 -39.98
N ARG A 700 -31.15 -49.46 -39.02
CA ARG A 700 -31.88 -50.23 -38.00
C ARG A 700 -32.94 -51.16 -38.62
N ALA A 701 -33.70 -50.66 -39.60
CA ALA A 701 -34.70 -51.47 -40.29
C ALA A 701 -34.06 -52.63 -41.07
N LYS A 702 -32.96 -52.36 -41.79
CA LYS A 702 -32.25 -53.36 -42.58
C LYS A 702 -31.48 -54.38 -41.74
N LYS A 703 -30.93 -53.95 -40.61
CA LYS A 703 -30.37 -54.85 -39.61
C LYS A 703 -31.42 -55.80 -39.05
N ALA A 704 -32.60 -55.29 -38.69
CA ALA A 704 -33.71 -56.13 -38.22
C ALA A 704 -34.21 -57.10 -39.30
N GLU A 705 -34.22 -56.69 -40.58
CA GLU A 705 -34.52 -57.56 -41.72
C GLU A 705 -33.49 -58.70 -41.84
N LEU A 706 -32.20 -58.41 -41.75
CA LEU A 706 -31.14 -59.43 -41.72
C LEU A 706 -31.26 -60.39 -40.54
N GLU A 707 -31.53 -59.86 -39.34
CA GLU A 707 -31.71 -60.67 -38.14
C GLU A 707 -32.95 -61.57 -38.25
N ALA A 708 -34.01 -61.10 -38.90
CA ALA A 708 -35.19 -61.92 -39.18
C ALA A 708 -34.89 -63.07 -40.15
N ILE A 709 -34.07 -62.84 -41.18
CA ILE A 709 -33.60 -63.90 -42.11
C ILE A 709 -32.78 -64.95 -41.34
N ASP A 710 -31.84 -64.52 -40.49
CA ASP A 710 -31.01 -65.38 -39.62
C ASP A 710 -31.89 -66.25 -38.70
N ILE A 711 -32.84 -65.62 -37.98
CA ILE A 711 -33.75 -66.31 -37.04
C ILE A 711 -34.69 -67.29 -37.77
N ASN A 712 -35.29 -66.89 -38.90
CA ASN A 712 -36.23 -67.74 -39.63
C ASN A 712 -35.58 -69.04 -40.12
N LEU A 713 -34.29 -69.01 -40.48
CA LEU A 713 -33.58 -70.22 -40.88
C LEU A 713 -33.26 -71.13 -39.68
N LEU A 714 -32.86 -70.54 -38.55
CA LEU A 714 -32.63 -71.28 -37.29
C LEU A 714 -33.91 -71.98 -36.78
N ASP A 715 -35.09 -71.39 -37.00
CA ASP A 715 -36.38 -72.00 -36.66
C ASP A 715 -36.74 -73.17 -37.59
N LYS A 716 -36.41 -73.09 -38.90
CA LYS A 716 -36.63 -74.18 -39.86
C LYS A 716 -35.73 -75.40 -39.63
N GLN A 717 -34.60 -75.25 -38.94
CA GLN A 717 -33.67 -76.32 -38.62
C GLN A 717 -34.16 -77.26 -37.50
N THR A 718 -35.17 -76.85 -36.71
CA THR A 718 -35.65 -77.61 -35.55
C THR A 718 -37.18 -77.72 -35.50
N PRO A 719 -37.83 -78.64 -36.26
CA PRO A 719 -39.27 -78.91 -36.10
C PRO A 719 -39.65 -79.43 -34.70
N TRP A 720 -38.67 -79.70 -33.83
CA TRP A 720 -38.85 -80.16 -32.45
C TRP A 720 -38.86 -79.02 -31.42
N LYS A 721 -38.78 -77.75 -31.83
CA LYS A 721 -38.64 -76.62 -30.91
C LYS A 721 -39.78 -76.46 -29.88
N PRO A 722 -41.06 -76.82 -30.14
CA PRO A 722 -42.03 -76.88 -29.05
C PRO A 722 -41.62 -77.91 -27.99
N TRP A 723 -41.09 -79.06 -28.38
CA TRP A 723 -40.72 -80.14 -27.46
C TRP A 723 -39.38 -79.92 -26.74
N VAL A 724 -38.41 -79.24 -27.37
CA VAL A 724 -37.13 -78.87 -26.72
C VAL A 724 -37.28 -77.63 -25.84
N LEU A 725 -38.12 -76.64 -26.19
CA LEU A 725 -38.46 -75.55 -25.29
C LEU A 725 -39.35 -76.02 -24.13
N ILE A 726 -40.28 -76.97 -24.35
CA ILE A 726 -40.99 -77.65 -23.25
C ILE A 726 -40.01 -78.48 -22.40
N GLY A 727 -39.06 -79.19 -23.02
CA GLY A 727 -38.05 -79.97 -22.30
C GLY A 727 -37.07 -79.11 -21.47
N ALA A 728 -36.60 -77.99 -22.02
CA ALA A 728 -35.76 -77.03 -21.33
C ALA A 728 -36.52 -76.27 -20.24
N ALA A 729 -37.78 -75.88 -20.49
CA ALA A 729 -38.64 -75.29 -19.46
C ALA A 729 -38.97 -76.29 -18.33
N VAL A 730 -39.14 -77.58 -18.64
CA VAL A 730 -39.33 -78.64 -17.62
C VAL A 730 -38.04 -78.89 -16.84
N LEU A 731 -36.87 -78.89 -17.49
CA LEU A 731 -35.57 -79.03 -16.80
C LEU A 731 -35.22 -77.82 -15.94
N ASP A 732 -35.50 -76.60 -16.39
CA ASP A 732 -35.33 -75.38 -15.58
C ASP A 732 -36.35 -75.32 -14.44
N SER A 733 -37.58 -75.80 -14.65
CA SER A 733 -38.57 -75.94 -13.57
C SER A 733 -38.15 -76.98 -12.53
N ILE A 734 -37.54 -78.09 -12.94
CA ILE A 734 -36.97 -79.10 -12.05
C ILE A 734 -35.75 -78.55 -11.31
N ALA A 735 -34.87 -77.79 -11.97
CA ALA A 735 -33.73 -77.14 -11.34
C ALA A 735 -34.17 -76.09 -10.30
N ILE A 736 -35.20 -75.30 -10.61
CA ILE A 736 -35.82 -74.35 -9.69
C ILE A 736 -36.47 -75.07 -8.50
N LEU A 737 -37.16 -76.20 -8.73
CA LEU A 737 -37.73 -77.03 -7.64
C LEU A 737 -36.66 -77.71 -6.77
N VAL A 738 -35.51 -78.10 -7.35
CA VAL A 738 -34.36 -78.64 -6.60
C VAL A 738 -33.70 -77.53 -5.78
N VAL A 739 -33.55 -76.32 -6.34
CA VAL A 739 -33.03 -75.14 -5.62
C VAL A 739 -34.00 -74.70 -4.52
N LEU A 740 -35.31 -74.72 -4.76
CA LEU A 740 -36.36 -74.47 -3.75
C LEU A 740 -36.39 -75.58 -2.67
N GLY A 741 -36.26 -76.85 -3.05
CA GLY A 741 -36.16 -77.97 -2.11
C GLY A 741 -34.91 -77.91 -1.25
N LEU A 742 -33.77 -77.50 -1.82
CA LEU A 742 -32.53 -77.24 -1.08
C LEU A 742 -32.63 -76.00 -0.19
N LEU A 743 -33.33 -74.95 -0.61
CA LEU A 743 -33.62 -73.77 0.20
C LEU A 743 -34.58 -74.09 1.36
N ILE A 744 -35.64 -74.86 1.13
CA ILE A 744 -36.57 -75.33 2.17
C ILE A 744 -35.85 -76.26 3.16
N ALA A 745 -35.03 -77.19 2.68
CA ALA A 745 -34.22 -78.07 3.53
C ALA A 745 -33.14 -77.30 4.33
N LYS A 746 -32.63 -76.18 3.78
CA LYS A 746 -31.70 -75.27 4.48
C LYS A 746 -32.40 -74.37 5.50
N ILE A 747 -33.67 -74.03 5.27
CA ILE A 747 -34.51 -73.28 6.21
C ILE A 747 -35.03 -74.19 7.34
N ALA A 748 -35.36 -75.45 7.08
CA ALA A 748 -35.79 -76.42 8.10
C ALA A 748 -34.65 -76.97 8.98
N LYS A 749 -33.39 -76.64 8.66
CA LYS A 749 -32.18 -76.96 9.46
C LYS A 749 -31.68 -75.77 10.30
N LYS A 750 -32.37 -74.64 10.25
CA LYS A 750 -32.32 -73.57 11.25
C LYS A 750 -33.59 -73.62 12.07
#